data_AF-A0A970BKU4-F1
#
_entry.id   AF-A0A970BKU4-F1
#
_cell.length_a   1.000
_cell.length_b   1.000
_cell.length_c   1.000
_cell.angle_alpha   90.00
_cell.angle_beta   90.00
_cell.angle_gamma   90.00
#
_symmetry.space_group_name_H-M   'P 1'
#
loop_
_entity.id
_entity.type
_entity.pdbx_description
1 polymer ?
#
loop_
_entity_poly.entity_id
_entity_poly.type
_entity_poly.pdbx_seq_one_letter_code
_entity_poly.pdbx_strand_id
1 'polypeptide(L)'
;MLPTRRRKDRDNDNDKENGLRMRNEKEKLKGKRFSFLPTRKKEKKKADPHLAHCLLPDTQANTSQKSKSQISPTFILLLLILTFSYHCVSAQSKIRRHFIIVLETTGVFERNLKNTPELKNLLTDLFEGNELNVKCISDQTNLKLEKNNNLMFFDPSQDEISLFHFGIAQSEFGKLKTKEISNYGVSPIIRKNNNLFYEMFLKNKNLNWSAYRERGNSIKVYLEDVFLEKKQPNDFGNGVALSYFVSPMVLTQIRDQTYSEEYVVIMISGFTSGTDLSNKLDYLRLQEIYGYGTYQNDLPTNSPPATIKSYFDLISSYFYKLDYFDFTFTTPEIHNQISIKGYKIKPKTGNKKPEDISIFVDSDVKMKQKGYNSDKYELSETRIKFTHNDDLKPQKIALKITYYNDEKKVVVFNNYIVGRLPDGTWKSNFANDKNPICYDSKNDTYLIPHLLLELNQNIKVNNYTQLELEYTFFCDYLLPETKPLQIIYSTKRMIQKKNVIFTTKTTIIIMYYVIPIIVLLLIIIYLVVIGKPKKIKLAVNGYLDSFETINYKKYGKLLTPYKYWDTQSDSIIIDGLIKYKSDNYLFNWKPDIYLSIQEEDVPQGFDLFLKPDSKTIKEYSKGNLMPIKTDRKNKFRFIVSLRQNDINVTINEPLLISFKIGVLIRESKLIFIKVELQETIEYKYHLGNDLGDLWVSFDPGTTGSCVAIGNHAENISVIEDRYNLKIIDSKLIFEITENYIGNNGEIPEELYKCGTNANTLFGTNRAASFQSIKKLLGFKDIKEITFKNNNTLKLTGKELSSLLVKGLY
;
A
#
# COMPACT_ATOMS: atom_id res chain seq x y z
N MET A 1 -58.35 -74.74 33.08
CA MET A 1 -57.16 -74.15 33.71
C MET A 1 -57.14 -72.65 33.42
N LEU A 2 -57.57 -71.88 34.42
CA LEU A 2 -57.30 -70.44 34.66
C LEU A 2 -55.79 -70.26 35.03
N PRO A 3 -55.22 -69.05 35.31
CA PRO A 3 -55.90 -67.76 35.58
C PRO A 3 -55.27 -66.45 35.05
N THR A 4 -56.17 -65.49 34.78
CA THR A 4 -56.24 -64.10 35.31
C THR A 4 -55.02 -63.17 35.51
N ARG A 5 -55.28 -61.90 35.11
CA ARG A 5 -55.21 -60.64 35.89
C ARG A 5 -53.88 -59.94 36.21
N ARG A 6 -53.98 -58.61 36.01
CA ARG A 6 -53.58 -57.47 36.87
C ARG A 6 -52.11 -57.02 36.82
N ARG A 7 -51.80 -55.74 36.54
CA ARG A 7 -52.18 -54.45 37.19
C ARG A 7 -51.30 -54.11 38.40
N LYS A 8 -50.61 -52.97 38.28
CA LYS A 8 -50.27 -51.96 39.31
C LYS A 8 -50.04 -50.67 38.49
N ASP A 9 -50.97 -49.72 38.36
CA ASP A 9 -51.65 -48.83 39.33
C ASP A 9 -50.69 -48.05 40.25
N ARG A 10 -50.54 -46.76 39.90
CA ARG A 10 -50.54 -45.51 40.70
C ARG A 10 -50.33 -44.38 39.66
N ASP A 11 -51.30 -43.59 39.21
CA ASP A 11 -52.16 -42.60 39.90
C ASP A 11 -51.36 -41.73 40.89
N ASN A 12 -51.42 -40.40 40.91
CA ASN A 12 -52.06 -39.38 40.08
C ASN A 12 -51.52 -38.01 40.56
N ASP A 13 -51.93 -36.95 39.88
CA ASP A 13 -52.06 -35.57 40.38
C ASP A 13 -50.83 -34.66 40.45
N ASN A 14 -50.80 -33.65 39.58
CA ASN A 14 -51.55 -32.45 39.97
C ASN A 14 -51.72 -31.47 38.81
N ASP A 15 -52.99 -31.27 38.46
CA ASP A 15 -53.54 -30.03 37.95
C ASP A 15 -52.91 -28.79 38.63
N LYS A 16 -52.11 -28.02 37.87
CA LYS A 16 -51.84 -26.59 38.13
C LYS A 16 -51.04 -25.85 37.05
N GLU A 17 -50.34 -26.52 36.13
CA GLU A 17 -49.46 -25.81 35.18
C GLU A 17 -50.07 -25.48 33.81
N ASN A 18 -51.12 -26.17 33.37
CA ASN A 18 -51.92 -25.72 32.20
C ASN A 18 -52.92 -24.60 32.54
N GLY A 19 -53.06 -24.24 33.83
CA GLY A 19 -53.81 -23.08 34.32
C GLY A 19 -53.03 -21.75 34.34
N LEU A 20 -51.71 -21.76 34.10
CA LEU A 20 -50.86 -20.56 34.07
C LEU A 20 -50.45 -20.12 32.65
N ARG A 21 -50.58 -20.98 31.64
CA ARG A 21 -50.32 -20.61 30.23
C ARG A 21 -51.53 -19.92 29.55
N MET A 22 -52.76 -20.15 30.03
CA MET A 22 -53.98 -19.44 29.59
C MET A 22 -54.38 -18.24 30.48
N ARG A 23 -53.53 -17.82 31.43
CA ARG A 23 -53.69 -16.57 32.21
C ARG A 23 -52.82 -15.42 31.70
N ASN A 24 -51.64 -15.69 31.12
CA ASN A 24 -50.79 -14.64 30.52
C ASN A 24 -51.20 -14.20 29.09
N GLU A 25 -52.09 -14.94 28.42
CA GLU A 25 -52.73 -14.50 27.16
C GLU A 25 -54.05 -13.72 27.38
N LYS A 26 -54.60 -13.74 28.60
CA LYS A 26 -55.80 -12.96 28.98
C LYS A 26 -55.51 -11.56 29.54
N GLU A 27 -54.25 -11.20 29.79
CA GLU A 27 -53.84 -9.85 30.18
C GLU A 27 -53.22 -9.00 29.06
N LYS A 28 -52.85 -9.58 27.91
CA LYS A 28 -52.36 -8.83 26.73
C LYS A 28 -53.42 -8.53 25.65
N LEU A 29 -54.67 -8.96 25.85
CA LEU A 29 -55.80 -8.68 24.96
C LEU A 29 -56.92 -7.84 25.61
N LYS A 30 -56.65 -7.22 26.76
CA LYS A 30 -57.47 -6.12 27.30
C LYS A 30 -56.87 -4.78 26.88
N GLY A 31 -57.33 -4.26 25.74
CA GLY A 31 -56.92 -2.93 25.30
C GLY A 31 -57.09 -2.62 23.82
N LYS A 32 -58.04 -3.24 23.12
CA LYS A 32 -58.54 -2.73 21.83
C LYS A 32 -60.06 -2.70 21.85
N ARG A 33 -60.60 -1.83 22.70
CA ARG A 33 -61.94 -1.28 22.49
C ARG A 33 -61.78 -0.10 21.54
N PHE A 34 -62.22 -0.31 20.30
CA PHE A 34 -62.71 0.77 19.48
C PHE A 34 -63.99 1.29 20.16
N SER A 35 -63.95 2.51 20.68
CA SER A 35 -65.13 3.27 21.05
C SER A 35 -65.36 4.32 19.98
N PHE A 36 -66.46 4.18 19.24
CA PHE A 36 -67.07 5.27 18.50
C PHE A 36 -68.01 6.00 19.47
N LEU A 37 -67.65 7.25 19.79
CA LEU A 37 -68.44 8.41 20.25
C LEU A 37 -67.76 9.21 21.38
N PRO A 38 -67.71 10.55 21.28
CA PRO A 38 -67.10 11.42 22.27
C PRO A 38 -68.10 11.82 23.35
N THR A 39 -67.91 11.36 24.59
CA THR A 39 -68.57 12.00 25.74
C THR A 39 -67.87 13.34 26.05
N ARG A 40 -68.59 14.44 25.81
CA ARG A 40 -68.32 15.77 26.39
C ARG A 40 -68.33 15.70 27.92
N LYS A 41 -67.26 16.18 28.57
CA LYS A 41 -67.37 16.97 29.81
C LYS A 41 -66.14 17.89 29.99
N LYS A 42 -66.49 19.09 30.45
CA LYS A 42 -65.67 20.30 30.62
C LYS A 42 -64.58 20.09 31.69
N GLU A 43 -63.38 20.65 31.48
CA GLU A 43 -62.84 21.74 32.30
C GLU A 43 -61.42 22.17 31.88
N LYS A 44 -61.19 23.48 31.97
CA LYS A 44 -59.94 24.20 31.72
C LYS A 44 -59.03 24.09 32.95
N LYS A 45 -57.72 23.90 32.76
CA LYS A 45 -56.67 24.91 33.05
C LYS A 45 -55.24 24.37 32.88
N LYS A 46 -54.50 25.16 32.08
CA LYS A 46 -53.06 25.50 32.02
C LYS A 46 -51.99 24.58 32.64
N ALA A 47 -50.98 24.38 31.81
CA ALA A 47 -49.62 23.94 32.10
C ALA A 47 -48.80 24.97 32.89
N ASP A 48 -47.75 24.48 33.58
CA ASP A 48 -46.52 25.24 33.77
C ASP A 48 -45.28 24.30 33.77
N PRO A 49 -44.10 24.80 33.34
CA PRO A 49 -42.92 24.05 32.95
C PRO A 49 -41.80 24.08 34.01
N HIS A 50 -40.97 23.04 34.00
CA HIS A 50 -39.63 23.03 34.56
C HIS A 50 -38.77 22.11 33.68
N LEU A 51 -37.51 22.37 33.37
CA LEU A 51 -36.69 23.58 33.37
C LEU A 51 -35.42 23.12 32.64
N ALA A 52 -34.94 23.90 31.67
CA ALA A 52 -33.59 23.80 31.16
C ALA A 52 -32.60 24.29 32.22
N HIS A 53 -31.39 23.72 32.26
CA HIS A 53 -30.09 24.41 32.16
C HIS A 53 -28.95 23.71 32.92
N CYS A 54 -27.82 23.63 32.20
CA CYS A 54 -26.48 24.00 32.65
C CYS A 54 -25.59 23.02 33.45
N LEU A 55 -24.39 22.84 32.87
CA LEU A 55 -23.04 22.85 33.49
C LEU A 55 -22.29 21.50 33.59
N LEU A 56 -21.08 21.55 33.00
CA LEU A 56 -19.94 20.65 33.18
C LEU A 56 -19.57 20.50 34.67
N PRO A 57 -18.79 19.46 35.02
CA PRO A 57 -17.48 19.78 35.58
C PRO A 57 -16.34 18.90 35.09
N ASP A 58 -15.14 19.50 35.16
CA ASP A 58 -13.83 18.89 35.12
C ASP A 58 -13.71 17.66 36.04
N THR A 59 -12.92 16.67 35.61
CA THR A 59 -12.15 15.84 36.55
C THR A 59 -10.71 15.73 36.08
N GLN A 60 -9.86 16.39 36.85
CA GLN A 60 -8.43 16.12 36.97
C GLN A 60 -8.22 14.68 37.43
N ALA A 61 -7.23 13.99 36.84
CA ALA A 61 -6.42 13.01 37.54
C ALA A 61 -4.97 13.15 37.06
N ASN A 62 -4.19 13.84 37.88
CA ASN A 62 -2.73 13.86 37.82
C ASN A 62 -2.17 12.45 38.01
N THR A 63 -1.16 12.09 37.20
CA THR A 63 0.01 11.37 37.73
C THR A 63 1.27 12.00 37.17
N SER A 64 2.05 12.54 38.11
CA SER A 64 3.38 13.10 37.94
C SER A 64 4.39 12.03 37.53
N GLN A 65 5.39 12.39 36.70
CA GLN A 65 6.78 12.12 37.04
C GLN A 65 7.78 12.86 36.13
N LYS A 66 8.51 13.78 36.79
CA LYS A 66 9.97 14.00 36.72
C LYS A 66 10.62 14.30 35.36
N SER A 67 11.00 15.59 35.26
CA SER A 67 12.27 16.12 34.76
C SER A 67 12.97 15.33 33.65
N LYS A 68 12.88 15.81 32.41
CA LYS A 68 13.88 15.51 31.39
C LYS A 68 14.58 16.80 30.98
N SER A 69 15.89 16.80 31.23
CA SER A 69 16.87 17.78 30.80
C SER A 69 16.66 18.16 29.34
N GLN A 70 16.44 19.45 29.09
CA GLN A 70 16.53 20.03 27.75
C GLN A 70 18.00 19.99 27.31
N ILE A 71 18.37 18.96 26.56
CA ILE A 71 19.58 19.00 25.75
C ILE A 71 19.26 19.92 24.57
N SER A 72 19.96 21.04 24.51
CA SER A 72 19.80 22.06 23.47
C SER A 72 19.86 21.43 22.07
N PRO A 73 18.97 21.80 21.13
CA PRO A 73 19.03 21.35 19.73
C PRO A 73 20.37 21.69 19.05
N THR A 74 21.09 22.70 19.54
CA THR A 74 22.43 23.05 19.04
C THR A 74 23.51 22.04 19.42
N PHE A 75 23.37 21.31 20.54
CA PHE A 75 24.35 20.29 20.95
C PHE A 75 24.17 19.00 20.14
N ILE A 76 22.92 18.64 19.81
CA ILE A 76 22.61 17.52 18.91
C ILE A 76 23.03 17.86 17.47
N LEU A 77 22.86 19.12 17.02
CA LEU A 77 23.34 19.57 15.72
C LEU A 77 24.87 19.60 15.64
N LEU A 78 25.57 20.04 16.69
CA LEU A 78 27.03 20.03 16.76
C LEU A 78 27.58 18.59 16.83
N LEU A 79 26.93 17.69 17.58
CA LEU A 79 27.28 16.27 17.63
C LEU A 79 26.96 15.56 16.30
N LEU A 80 25.88 15.95 15.60
CA LEU A 80 25.56 15.48 14.25
C LEU A 80 26.57 16.00 13.22
N ILE A 81 27.00 17.26 13.32
CA ILE A 81 28.04 17.83 12.44
C ILE A 81 29.41 17.19 12.73
N LEU A 82 29.75 16.93 14.00
CA LEU A 82 30.98 16.21 14.39
C LEU A 82 30.95 14.72 14.03
N THR A 83 29.78 14.05 14.04
CA THR A 83 29.65 12.65 13.58
C THR A 83 29.53 12.54 12.06
N PHE A 84 28.97 13.53 11.36
CA PHE A 84 29.01 13.60 9.89
C PHE A 84 30.42 13.89 9.37
N SER A 85 31.20 14.71 10.08
CA SER A 85 32.61 14.96 9.75
C SER A 85 33.55 13.83 10.19
N TYR A 86 33.08 12.86 11.01
CA TYR A 86 33.82 11.63 11.33
C TYR A 86 33.53 10.44 10.40
N HIS A 87 32.58 10.55 9.47
CA HIS A 87 32.27 9.50 8.50
C HIS A 87 32.66 9.82 7.06
N CYS A 88 33.34 10.94 6.83
CA CYS A 88 34.15 11.11 5.64
C CYS A 88 35.59 10.72 5.98
N VAL A 89 36.19 9.92 5.10
CA VAL A 89 37.54 9.32 5.19
C VAL A 89 37.59 8.01 5.98
N SER A 90 37.22 6.93 5.32
CA SER A 90 38.14 5.78 5.18
C SER A 90 37.77 4.95 3.96
N ALA A 91 37.81 5.57 2.78
CA ALA A 91 38.21 4.75 1.63
C ALA A 91 39.66 4.38 1.91
N GLN A 92 39.89 3.12 2.33
CA GLN A 92 41.22 2.55 2.46
C GLN A 92 41.99 2.90 1.18
N SER A 93 43.16 3.52 1.33
CA SER A 93 43.88 4.11 0.20
C SER A 93 44.12 3.04 -0.85
N LYS A 94 43.48 3.20 -2.00
CA LYS A 94 43.76 2.44 -3.22
C LYS A 94 45.25 2.58 -3.51
N ILE A 95 46.00 1.48 -3.49
CA ILE A 95 47.41 1.48 -3.88
C ILE A 95 47.49 1.14 -5.36
N ARG A 96 48.19 1.97 -6.14
CA ARG A 96 48.46 1.68 -7.54
C ARG A 96 49.48 0.54 -7.67
N ARG A 97 50.67 0.68 -7.10
CA ARG A 97 51.68 -0.39 -7.03
C ARG A 97 52.16 -0.66 -5.63
N HIS A 98 52.23 -1.94 -5.26
CA HIS A 98 52.94 -2.38 -4.07
C HIS A 98 54.29 -2.97 -4.48
N PHE A 99 55.35 -2.21 -4.22
CA PHE A 99 56.72 -2.65 -4.39
C PHE A 99 57.18 -3.50 -3.20
N ILE A 100 57.78 -4.64 -3.49
CA ILE A 100 58.29 -5.56 -2.49
C ILE A 100 59.78 -5.70 -2.75
N ILE A 101 60.58 -4.98 -1.95
CA ILE A 101 62.04 -5.07 -2.04
C ILE A 101 62.48 -6.26 -1.19
N VAL A 102 63.17 -7.20 -1.81
CA VAL A 102 63.70 -8.38 -1.15
C VAL A 102 65.23 -8.39 -1.27
N LEU A 103 65.90 -8.16 -0.16
CA LEU A 103 67.35 -7.95 -0.08
C LEU A 103 68.05 -9.19 0.49
N GLU A 104 69.03 -9.71 -0.23
CA GLU A 104 69.87 -10.80 0.26
C GLU A 104 70.72 -10.32 1.45
N THR A 105 70.99 -11.21 2.41
CA THR A 105 71.78 -10.87 3.61
C THR A 105 72.96 -11.81 3.87
N THR A 106 73.38 -12.60 2.89
CA THR A 106 74.54 -13.50 3.05
C THR A 106 75.85 -12.73 3.10
N GLY A 107 76.87 -13.28 3.76
CA GLY A 107 78.19 -12.65 3.87
C GLY A 107 78.88 -12.42 2.51
N VAL A 108 78.62 -13.26 1.51
CA VAL A 108 79.15 -13.09 0.14
C VAL A 108 78.50 -11.87 -0.52
N PHE A 109 77.16 -11.78 -0.48
CA PHE A 109 76.44 -10.64 -1.02
C PHE A 109 76.86 -9.32 -0.37
N GLU A 110 77.06 -9.30 0.95
CA GLU A 110 77.47 -8.08 1.65
C GLU A 110 78.84 -7.55 1.21
N ARG A 111 79.81 -8.45 0.99
CA ARG A 111 81.12 -8.05 0.46
C ARG A 111 80.97 -7.45 -0.93
N ASN A 112 80.17 -8.07 -1.78
CA ASN A 112 79.94 -7.58 -3.13
C ASN A 112 79.18 -6.24 -3.12
N LEU A 113 78.23 -6.04 -2.19
CA LEU A 113 77.42 -4.82 -2.09
C LEU A 113 78.28 -3.62 -1.67
N LYS A 114 79.25 -3.83 -0.78
CA LYS A 114 80.25 -2.80 -0.40
C LYS A 114 81.09 -2.35 -1.60
N ASN A 115 81.39 -3.27 -2.51
CA ASN A 115 82.19 -3.01 -3.71
C ASN A 115 81.36 -2.46 -4.89
N THR A 116 80.04 -2.29 -4.73
CA THR A 116 79.13 -1.84 -5.80
C THR A 116 78.21 -0.70 -5.33
N PRO A 117 78.77 0.48 -4.97
CA PRO A 117 77.97 1.62 -4.51
C PRO A 117 76.98 2.14 -5.57
N GLU A 118 77.27 1.94 -6.86
CA GLU A 118 76.42 2.35 -7.98
C GLU A 118 75.04 1.69 -7.96
N LEU A 119 74.92 0.51 -7.33
CA LEU A 119 73.66 -0.20 -7.19
C LEU A 119 72.62 0.62 -6.40
N LYS A 120 73.06 1.29 -5.32
CA LYS A 120 72.17 2.12 -4.49
C LYS A 120 71.68 3.35 -5.26
N ASN A 121 72.59 3.97 -6.03
CA ASN A 121 72.25 5.13 -6.85
C ASN A 121 71.22 4.74 -7.94
N LEU A 122 71.44 3.60 -8.62
CA LEU A 122 70.52 3.09 -9.62
C LEU A 122 69.12 2.85 -9.07
N LEU A 123 69.02 2.24 -7.87
CA LEU A 123 67.72 2.00 -7.23
C LEU A 123 67.03 3.32 -6.86
N THR A 124 67.77 4.31 -6.36
CA THR A 124 67.23 5.65 -6.07
C THR A 124 66.73 6.33 -7.34
N ASP A 125 67.54 6.35 -8.40
CA ASP A 125 67.18 6.97 -9.68
C ASP A 125 65.93 6.33 -10.29
N LEU A 126 65.77 5.01 -10.13
CA LEU A 126 64.58 4.28 -10.58
C LEU A 126 63.31 4.75 -9.88
N PHE A 127 63.35 4.91 -8.55
CA PHE A 127 62.21 5.34 -7.74
C PHE A 127 61.93 6.85 -7.84
N GLU A 128 62.95 7.68 -8.07
CA GLU A 128 62.80 9.12 -8.31
C GLU A 128 62.37 9.44 -9.76
N GLY A 129 62.48 8.46 -10.67
CA GLY A 129 62.15 8.66 -12.09
C GLY A 129 63.24 9.41 -12.87
N ASN A 130 64.46 9.44 -12.34
CA ASN A 130 65.61 10.07 -12.99
C ASN A 130 66.05 9.27 -14.23
N GLU A 131 66.91 9.86 -15.05
CA GLU A 131 67.53 9.15 -16.16
C GLU A 131 68.50 8.08 -15.64
N LEU A 132 68.27 6.82 -16.02
CA LEU A 132 69.09 5.69 -15.58
C LEU A 132 70.42 5.70 -16.34
N ASN A 133 71.49 6.18 -15.70
CA ASN A 133 72.83 6.18 -16.30
C ASN A 133 73.58 4.89 -15.92
N VAL A 134 73.42 3.85 -16.73
CA VAL A 134 73.72 2.46 -16.32
C VAL A 134 75.13 2.03 -16.75
N LYS A 135 76.03 1.83 -15.79
CA LYS A 135 77.34 1.17 -15.99
C LYS A 135 77.28 -0.33 -15.66
N CYS A 136 76.24 -1.02 -16.14
CA CYS A 136 76.00 -2.44 -15.86
C CYS A 136 75.27 -3.12 -17.03
N ILE A 137 75.24 -4.46 -17.05
CA ILE A 137 74.45 -5.22 -18.02
C ILE A 137 72.98 -5.03 -17.65
N SER A 138 72.13 -4.58 -18.57
CA SER A 138 70.73 -4.35 -18.25
C SER A 138 69.73 -4.73 -19.33
N ASP A 139 68.60 -5.30 -18.91
CA ASP A 139 67.37 -5.39 -19.69
C ASP A 139 66.33 -4.44 -19.09
N GLN A 140 65.89 -3.49 -19.91
CA GLN A 140 64.93 -2.46 -19.53
C GLN A 140 63.75 -2.39 -20.51
N THR A 141 63.55 -3.41 -21.34
CA THR A 141 62.56 -3.41 -22.42
C THR A 141 61.18 -2.99 -21.92
N ASN A 142 60.70 -3.66 -20.86
CA ASN A 142 59.37 -3.40 -20.30
C ASN A 142 59.31 -2.07 -19.53
N LEU A 143 60.40 -1.66 -18.90
CA LEU A 143 60.47 -0.37 -18.20
C LEU A 143 60.41 0.83 -19.16
N LYS A 144 61.09 0.72 -20.31
CA LYS A 144 61.05 1.72 -21.40
C LYS A 144 59.67 1.76 -22.06
N LEU A 145 59.03 0.62 -22.27
CA LEU A 145 57.66 0.54 -22.80
C LEU A 145 56.66 1.28 -21.91
N GLU A 146 56.74 1.10 -20.59
CA GLU A 146 55.88 1.83 -19.65
C GLU A 146 56.15 3.33 -19.65
N LYS A 147 57.43 3.73 -19.64
CA LYS A 147 57.82 5.14 -19.69
C LYS A 147 57.30 5.81 -20.97
N ASN A 148 57.39 5.14 -22.13
CA ASN A 148 56.85 5.63 -23.39
C ASN A 148 55.32 5.78 -23.37
N ASN A 149 54.62 5.02 -22.53
CA ASN A 149 53.18 5.12 -22.29
C ASN A 149 52.82 6.12 -21.17
N ASN A 150 53.77 6.99 -20.75
CA ASN A 150 53.61 7.95 -19.67
C ASN A 150 53.23 7.33 -18.31
N LEU A 151 53.62 6.07 -18.07
CA LEU A 151 53.43 5.42 -16.78
C LEU A 151 54.64 5.70 -15.88
N MET A 152 54.40 6.37 -14.76
CA MET A 152 55.44 6.61 -13.75
C MET A 152 55.86 5.29 -13.09
N PHE A 153 57.16 5.08 -12.87
CA PHE A 153 57.65 3.88 -12.19
C PHE A 153 57.07 3.78 -10.79
N PHE A 154 57.33 4.77 -9.94
CA PHE A 154 56.86 4.88 -8.56
C PHE A 154 56.16 6.23 -8.32
N ASP A 155 54.97 6.21 -7.73
CA ASP A 155 54.23 7.40 -7.29
C ASP A 155 54.24 7.44 -5.75
N PRO A 156 54.98 8.38 -5.13
CA PRO A 156 55.09 8.51 -3.68
C PRO A 156 53.72 8.58 -2.96
N SER A 157 52.69 9.13 -3.62
CA SER A 157 51.37 9.35 -3.03
C SER A 157 50.41 8.17 -3.19
N GLN A 158 50.62 7.31 -4.20
CA GLN A 158 49.71 6.22 -4.56
C GLN A 158 50.32 4.82 -4.42
N ASP A 159 51.63 4.71 -4.26
CA ASP A 159 52.34 3.43 -4.15
C ASP A 159 52.76 3.14 -2.70
N GLU A 160 53.08 1.88 -2.43
CA GLU A 160 53.57 1.38 -1.14
C GLU A 160 54.81 0.52 -1.35
N ILE A 161 55.68 0.47 -0.33
CA ILE A 161 56.89 -0.36 -0.36
C ILE A 161 56.95 -1.19 0.91
N SER A 162 57.24 -2.48 0.75
CA SER A 162 57.58 -3.39 1.85
C SER A 162 58.98 -3.96 1.66
N LEU A 163 59.72 -4.06 2.76
CA LEU A 163 61.08 -4.60 2.80
C LEU A 163 61.12 -5.97 3.46
N PHE A 164 61.77 -6.91 2.77
CA PHE A 164 62.11 -8.22 3.29
C PHE A 164 63.61 -8.47 3.16
N HIS A 165 64.19 -9.11 4.16
CA HIS A 165 65.51 -9.72 4.04
C HIS A 165 65.35 -11.22 3.82
N PHE A 166 66.25 -11.81 3.03
CA PHE A 166 66.24 -13.26 2.86
C PHE A 166 67.63 -13.89 2.95
N GLY A 167 67.62 -15.18 3.26
CA GLY A 167 68.81 -16.02 3.47
C GLY A 167 68.74 -16.75 4.81
N ILE A 168 69.46 -17.86 4.89
CA ILE A 168 69.59 -18.68 6.10
C ILE A 168 71.05 -18.66 6.53
N ALA A 169 71.29 -18.24 7.77
CA ALA A 169 72.64 -18.22 8.32
C ALA A 169 73.11 -19.64 8.65
N GLN A 170 74.43 -19.87 8.57
CA GLN A 170 75.01 -21.17 8.91
C GLN A 170 74.67 -21.62 10.35
N SER A 171 74.59 -20.68 11.29
CA SER A 171 74.19 -20.92 12.68
C SER A 171 72.74 -21.40 12.84
N GLU A 172 71.90 -21.21 11.82
CA GLU A 172 70.49 -21.62 11.80
C GLU A 172 70.31 -23.05 11.26
N PHE A 173 71.29 -23.60 10.54
CA PHE A 173 71.18 -24.94 9.92
C PHE A 173 70.93 -26.04 10.96
N GLY A 174 71.62 -25.98 12.10
CA GLY A 174 71.45 -26.95 13.17
C GLY A 174 70.03 -26.99 13.73
N LYS A 175 69.34 -25.84 13.78
CA LYS A 175 67.95 -25.75 14.26
C LYS A 175 66.97 -26.38 13.27
N LEU A 176 67.20 -26.20 11.97
CA LEU A 176 66.40 -26.84 10.92
C LEU A 176 66.59 -28.37 10.95
N LYS A 177 67.82 -28.85 11.16
CA LYS A 177 68.13 -30.29 11.28
C LYS A 177 67.54 -30.96 12.53
N THR A 178 67.60 -30.30 13.70
CA THR A 178 67.29 -30.93 15.00
C THR A 178 65.80 -30.96 15.35
N LYS A 179 65.01 -29.95 14.94
CA LYS A 179 63.59 -29.86 15.30
C LYS A 179 62.67 -30.83 14.55
N GLU A 180 63.19 -31.49 13.51
CA GLU A 180 62.46 -32.51 12.75
C GLU A 180 62.71 -33.94 13.22
N ILE A 181 63.87 -34.20 13.84
CA ILE A 181 64.21 -35.53 14.36
C ILE A 181 63.32 -35.92 15.55
N SER A 182 62.74 -34.94 16.27
CA SER A 182 61.89 -35.20 17.45
C SER A 182 60.42 -35.55 17.15
N ASN A 183 59.94 -35.43 15.90
CA ASN A 183 58.54 -35.66 15.52
C ASN A 183 58.38 -36.79 14.47
N TYR A 184 59.04 -37.93 14.67
CA TYR A 184 58.72 -39.18 13.97
C TYR A 184 57.39 -39.74 14.48
N GLY A 185 56.28 -39.10 14.11
CA GLY A 185 54.95 -39.54 14.49
C GLY A 185 53.91 -38.45 14.33
N VAL A 186 53.23 -38.48 13.18
CA VAL A 186 51.96 -37.79 12.89
C VAL A 186 52.06 -36.29 12.52
N SER A 187 52.03 -36.04 11.20
CA SER A 187 51.23 -34.98 10.53
C SER A 187 51.62 -33.51 10.77
N PRO A 188 51.04 -32.54 10.05
CA PRO A 188 51.22 -32.10 8.66
C PRO A 188 52.22 -30.91 8.63
N ILE A 189 53.46 -31.13 8.19
CA ILE A 189 54.57 -30.15 8.32
C ILE A 189 54.39 -28.86 7.50
N ILE A 190 53.34 -28.74 6.68
CA ILE A 190 52.97 -27.49 5.98
C ILE A 190 51.69 -26.83 6.54
N ARG A 191 50.88 -27.52 7.36
CA ARG A 191 49.61 -26.95 7.84
C ARG A 191 49.75 -26.17 9.14
N LYS A 192 50.24 -24.94 9.03
CA LYS A 192 49.84 -23.71 9.75
C LYS A 192 50.96 -22.69 9.71
N ASN A 193 50.59 -21.42 9.64
CA ASN A 193 51.37 -20.24 10.05
C ASN A 193 52.37 -20.62 11.17
N ASN A 194 53.67 -20.61 10.84
CA ASN A 194 54.86 -20.93 11.67
C ASN A 194 55.71 -22.10 11.12
N ASN A 195 56.02 -22.12 9.82
CA ASN A 195 57.09 -22.98 9.30
C ASN A 195 58.44 -22.33 9.66
N LEU A 196 59.24 -23.04 10.47
CA LEU A 196 60.55 -22.60 10.92
C LEU A 196 61.48 -22.23 9.77
N PHE A 197 61.41 -22.96 8.64
CA PHE A 197 62.16 -22.63 7.44
C PHE A 197 61.73 -21.27 6.89
N TYR A 198 60.42 -21.00 6.78
CA TYR A 198 59.93 -19.73 6.23
C TYR A 198 60.23 -18.54 7.12
N GLU A 199 60.15 -18.68 8.44
CA GLU A 199 60.54 -17.63 9.40
C GLU A 199 62.03 -17.33 9.36
N MET A 200 62.87 -18.36 9.18
CA MET A 200 64.33 -18.19 9.09
C MET A 200 64.77 -17.72 7.71
N PHE A 201 64.13 -18.17 6.64
CA PHE A 201 64.52 -17.84 5.27
C PHE A 201 64.12 -16.42 4.88
N LEU A 202 62.92 -15.98 5.25
CA LEU A 202 62.35 -14.70 4.81
C LEU A 202 61.90 -13.87 6.02
N LYS A 203 62.54 -12.72 6.22
CA LYS A 203 62.33 -11.85 7.39
C LYS A 203 61.70 -10.52 6.96
N ASN A 204 60.45 -10.29 7.35
CA ASN A 204 59.79 -8.99 7.18
C ASN A 204 60.44 -7.95 8.11
N LYS A 205 60.86 -6.80 7.55
CA LYS A 205 61.51 -5.72 8.31
C LYS A 205 60.58 -4.66 8.85
N ASN A 206 59.29 -4.72 8.51
CA ASN A 206 58.27 -3.76 8.95
C ASN A 206 58.61 -2.29 8.61
N LEU A 207 59.53 -2.09 7.66
CA LEU A 207 59.93 -0.78 7.14
C LEU A 207 59.00 -0.42 5.98
N ASN A 208 57.87 0.21 6.28
CA ASN A 208 56.83 0.54 5.29
C ASN A 208 56.97 1.97 4.79
N TRP A 209 56.79 2.17 3.48
CA TRP A 209 56.86 3.50 2.85
C TRP A 209 55.80 4.47 3.41
N SER A 210 54.58 3.99 3.65
CA SER A 210 53.49 4.77 4.27
C SER A 210 53.93 5.57 5.51
N ALA A 211 54.66 4.94 6.43
CA ALA A 211 55.14 5.57 7.66
C ALA A 211 56.24 6.63 7.41
N TYR A 212 56.98 6.53 6.30
CA TYR A 212 57.96 7.54 5.89
C TYR A 212 57.27 8.73 5.22
N ARG A 213 56.33 8.44 4.32
CA ARG A 213 55.51 9.43 3.64
C ARG A 213 54.74 10.31 4.63
N GLU A 214 54.13 9.72 5.65
CA GLU A 214 53.38 10.46 6.68
C GLU A 214 54.27 11.44 7.47
N ARG A 215 55.57 11.15 7.57
CA ARG A 215 56.57 12.03 8.19
C ARG A 215 57.18 13.04 7.22
N GLY A 216 56.76 13.05 5.95
CA GLY A 216 57.29 13.93 4.92
C GLY A 216 58.68 13.56 4.41
N ASN A 217 59.14 12.33 4.66
CA ASN A 217 60.45 11.86 4.18
C ASN A 217 60.42 11.60 2.67
N SER A 218 61.56 11.83 2.00
CA SER A 218 61.73 11.48 0.58
C SER A 218 61.97 9.99 0.39
N ILE A 219 61.72 9.51 -0.84
CA ILE A 219 61.99 8.12 -1.21
C ILE A 219 63.47 7.77 -1.11
N LYS A 220 64.36 8.71 -1.39
CA LYS A 220 65.81 8.57 -1.20
C LYS A 220 66.17 8.23 0.24
N VAL A 221 65.62 8.95 1.22
CA VAL A 221 65.86 8.68 2.66
C VAL A 221 65.37 7.28 3.03
N TYR A 222 64.19 6.88 2.53
CA TYR A 222 63.68 5.52 2.75
C TYR A 222 64.61 4.45 2.18
N LEU A 223 65.11 4.62 0.95
CA LEU A 223 66.02 3.66 0.32
C LEU A 223 67.40 3.63 0.99
N GLU A 224 67.90 4.74 1.53
CA GLU A 224 69.10 4.76 2.36
C GLU A 224 68.91 3.88 3.61
N ASP A 225 67.78 4.03 4.30
CA ASP A 225 67.43 3.23 5.48
C ASP A 225 67.22 1.75 5.15
N VAL A 226 66.68 1.41 3.97
CA VAL A 226 66.55 0.02 3.49
C VAL A 226 67.90 -0.72 3.53
N PHE A 227 68.99 -0.06 3.14
CA PHE A 227 70.33 -0.67 3.16
C PHE A 227 71.01 -0.63 4.53
N LEU A 228 70.49 0.14 5.49
CA LEU A 228 70.98 0.23 6.87
C LEU A 228 70.20 -0.69 7.83
N GLU A 229 69.07 -1.23 7.38
CA GLU A 229 68.17 -2.07 8.17
C GLU A 229 68.90 -3.24 8.82
N LYS A 230 68.67 -3.44 10.12
CA LYS A 230 69.45 -4.39 10.91
C LYS A 230 69.16 -5.83 10.46
N LYS A 231 70.21 -6.54 10.10
CA LYS A 231 70.15 -7.94 9.68
C LYS A 231 69.81 -8.85 10.86
N GLN A 232 69.10 -9.93 10.55
CA GLN A 232 68.75 -10.94 11.54
C GLN A 232 68.95 -12.31 10.90
N PRO A 233 69.88 -13.14 11.42
CA PRO A 233 70.88 -12.83 12.45
C PRO A 233 71.90 -11.76 11.99
N ASN A 234 72.72 -11.24 12.91
CA ASN A 234 73.73 -10.23 12.58
C ASN A 234 74.92 -10.80 11.79
N ASP A 235 75.20 -12.10 11.93
CA ASP A 235 76.26 -12.82 11.22
C ASP A 235 75.67 -14.03 10.51
N PHE A 236 75.88 -14.08 9.20
CA PHE A 236 75.41 -15.16 8.33
C PHE A 236 76.44 -16.25 8.10
N GLY A 237 77.73 -16.02 8.38
CA GLY A 237 78.81 -16.96 8.08
C GLY A 237 78.77 -17.45 6.62
N ASN A 238 78.92 -18.76 6.42
CA ASN A 238 78.72 -19.42 5.12
C ASN A 238 77.24 -19.77 4.86
N GLY A 239 76.33 -18.87 5.26
CA GLY A 239 74.90 -18.98 5.00
C GLY A 239 74.59 -18.97 3.50
N VAL A 240 73.37 -19.38 3.16
CA VAL A 240 72.94 -19.53 1.76
C VAL A 240 71.75 -18.63 1.44
N ALA A 241 71.76 -18.10 0.23
CA ALA A 241 70.63 -17.41 -0.39
C ALA A 241 69.99 -18.38 -1.38
N LEU A 242 68.75 -18.75 -1.14
CA LEU A 242 67.99 -19.66 -2.00
C LEU A 242 67.03 -18.84 -2.88
N SER A 243 67.60 -18.03 -3.77
CA SER A 243 66.89 -16.95 -4.49
C SER A 243 65.69 -17.43 -5.31
N TYR A 244 65.70 -18.67 -5.80
CA TYR A 244 64.57 -19.31 -6.47
C TYR A 244 63.30 -19.31 -5.62
N PHE A 245 63.42 -19.49 -4.29
CA PHE A 245 62.28 -19.62 -3.38
C PHE A 245 61.62 -18.29 -2.98
N VAL A 246 62.15 -17.14 -3.40
CA VAL A 246 61.76 -15.82 -2.86
C VAL A 246 60.43 -15.30 -3.40
N SER A 247 60.30 -15.19 -4.73
CA SER A 247 59.24 -14.38 -5.38
C SER A 247 57.79 -14.77 -5.02
N PRO A 248 57.35 -16.03 -5.09
CA PRO A 248 56.00 -16.41 -4.69
C PRO A 248 55.82 -16.43 -3.17
N MET A 249 56.87 -16.70 -2.40
CA MET A 249 56.78 -16.80 -0.95
C MET A 249 56.62 -15.46 -0.27
N VAL A 250 57.25 -14.40 -0.80
CA VAL A 250 57.08 -13.06 -0.21
C VAL A 250 55.64 -12.55 -0.29
N LEU A 251 54.90 -12.96 -1.31
CA LEU A 251 53.48 -12.62 -1.49
C LEU A 251 52.60 -13.20 -0.37
N THR A 252 53.02 -14.31 0.24
CA THR A 252 52.29 -14.95 1.34
C THR A 252 52.46 -14.25 2.69
N GLN A 253 53.41 -13.31 2.79
CA GLN A 253 53.76 -12.60 4.03
C GLN A 253 53.46 -11.09 3.98
N ILE A 254 52.88 -10.60 2.89
CA ILE A 254 52.42 -9.22 2.80
C ILE A 254 51.29 -9.01 3.82
N ARG A 255 51.31 -7.88 4.53
CA ARG A 255 50.30 -7.58 5.56
C ARG A 255 48.94 -7.29 4.93
N ASP A 256 47.88 -7.73 5.61
CA ASP A 256 46.46 -7.63 5.19
C ASP A 256 45.86 -6.21 5.20
N GLN A 257 46.68 -5.17 5.09
CA GLN A 257 46.24 -3.81 5.43
C GLN A 257 45.97 -2.91 4.24
N THR A 258 46.30 -3.32 3.01
CA THR A 258 46.09 -2.47 1.83
C THR A 258 45.95 -3.27 0.54
N TYR A 259 44.88 -2.98 -0.21
CA TYR A 259 44.64 -3.54 -1.54
C TYR A 259 45.47 -2.82 -2.61
N SER A 260 46.05 -3.56 -3.56
CA SER A 260 46.88 -3.01 -4.64
C SER A 260 46.37 -3.39 -6.03
N GLU A 261 46.53 -2.51 -7.02
CA GLU A 261 46.25 -2.85 -8.43
C GLU A 261 47.33 -3.75 -9.03
N GLU A 262 48.59 -3.61 -8.59
CA GLU A 262 49.72 -4.34 -9.14
C GLU A 262 50.81 -4.58 -8.07
N TYR A 263 51.36 -5.79 -8.06
CA TYR A 263 52.49 -6.16 -7.19
C TYR A 263 53.78 -6.24 -8.02
N VAL A 264 54.83 -5.57 -7.54
CA VAL A 264 56.16 -5.58 -8.16
C VAL A 264 57.18 -6.09 -7.15
N VAL A 265 57.79 -7.25 -7.41
CA VAL A 265 58.86 -7.79 -6.58
C VAL A 265 60.20 -7.33 -7.15
N ILE A 266 61.00 -6.65 -6.33
CA ILE A 266 62.38 -6.25 -6.65
C ILE A 266 63.32 -7.08 -5.79
N MET A 267 64.01 -8.03 -6.42
CA MET A 267 64.99 -8.89 -5.77
C MET A 267 66.41 -8.31 -5.97
N ILE A 268 67.13 -8.13 -4.87
CA ILE A 268 68.52 -7.67 -4.87
C ILE A 268 69.37 -8.78 -4.28
N SER A 269 70.16 -9.45 -5.13
CA SER A 269 70.86 -10.69 -4.77
C SER A 269 72.13 -10.88 -5.58
N GLY A 270 73.07 -11.65 -5.01
CA GLY A 270 74.26 -12.15 -5.70
C GLY A 270 74.03 -13.41 -6.54
N PHE A 271 72.87 -14.07 -6.42
CA PHE A 271 72.52 -15.31 -7.16
C PHE A 271 73.58 -16.41 -7.05
N THR A 272 74.26 -16.48 -5.90
CA THR A 272 75.47 -17.29 -5.68
C THR A 272 75.21 -18.79 -5.62
N SER A 273 74.01 -19.21 -5.21
CA SER A 273 73.62 -20.61 -5.07
C SER A 273 72.69 -21.11 -6.18
N GLY A 274 72.28 -20.23 -7.10
CA GLY A 274 71.28 -20.52 -8.12
C GLY A 274 70.80 -19.22 -8.76
N THR A 275 70.43 -19.30 -10.04
CA THR A 275 69.70 -18.20 -10.69
C THR A 275 68.22 -18.40 -10.48
N ASP A 276 67.45 -17.34 -10.67
CA ASP A 276 65.99 -17.38 -10.67
C ASP A 276 65.39 -18.25 -11.80
N LEU A 277 66.23 -18.71 -12.74
CA LEU A 277 65.89 -19.61 -13.87
C LEU A 277 66.32 -21.07 -13.61
N SER A 278 67.22 -21.34 -12.67
CA SER A 278 67.77 -22.68 -12.39
C SER A 278 67.59 -23.06 -10.93
N ASN A 279 66.58 -23.89 -10.66
CA ASN A 279 66.23 -24.34 -9.32
C ASN A 279 67.14 -25.44 -8.77
N LYS A 280 67.99 -26.05 -9.61
CA LYS A 280 68.74 -27.26 -9.26
C LYS A 280 69.73 -27.00 -8.14
N LEU A 281 70.49 -25.90 -8.21
CA LEU A 281 71.51 -25.60 -7.21
C LEU A 281 70.91 -25.09 -5.89
N ASP A 282 69.86 -24.25 -5.93
CA ASP A 282 69.14 -23.82 -4.73
C ASP A 282 68.46 -25.01 -4.02
N TYR A 283 67.90 -25.96 -4.79
CA TYR A 283 67.35 -27.18 -4.22
C TYR A 283 68.43 -28.08 -3.61
N LEU A 284 69.60 -28.21 -4.25
CA LEU A 284 70.74 -28.94 -3.67
C LEU A 284 71.22 -28.31 -2.35
N ARG A 285 71.31 -26.97 -2.27
CA ARG A 285 71.64 -26.27 -1.03
C ARG A 285 70.58 -26.48 0.05
N LEU A 286 69.31 -26.53 -0.32
CA LEU A 286 68.23 -26.87 0.60
C LEU A 286 68.42 -28.30 1.15
N GLN A 287 68.79 -29.28 0.32
CA GLN A 287 69.09 -30.64 0.76
C GLN A 287 70.26 -30.67 1.75
N GLU A 288 71.35 -29.93 1.48
CA GLU A 288 72.51 -29.82 2.37
C GLU A 288 72.15 -29.22 3.75
N ILE A 289 71.28 -28.20 3.78
CA ILE A 289 70.80 -27.59 5.03
C ILE A 289 70.13 -28.63 5.93
N TYR A 290 69.40 -29.59 5.36
CA TYR A 290 68.74 -30.66 6.11
C TYR A 290 69.60 -31.93 6.28
N GLY A 291 70.84 -31.93 5.77
CA GLY A 291 71.77 -33.06 5.91
C GLY A 291 71.55 -34.20 4.92
N TYR A 292 70.79 -33.98 3.85
CA TYR A 292 70.68 -34.91 2.73
C TYR A 292 71.88 -34.74 1.79
N GLY A 293 72.37 -35.84 1.23
CA GLY A 293 73.50 -35.81 0.30
C GLY A 293 73.12 -35.19 -1.05
N THR A 294 74.03 -34.42 -1.64
CA THR A 294 73.85 -33.70 -2.93
C THR A 294 73.63 -34.58 -4.16
N TYR A 295 73.69 -35.90 -4.01
CA TYR A 295 73.51 -36.88 -5.10
C TYR A 295 72.28 -37.79 -4.90
N GLN A 296 71.50 -37.60 -3.84
CA GLN A 296 70.22 -38.30 -3.67
C GLN A 296 69.17 -37.67 -4.58
N ASN A 297 69.02 -38.23 -5.78
CA ASN A 297 68.04 -37.77 -6.77
C ASN A 297 66.59 -38.04 -6.33
N ASP A 298 66.35 -39.08 -5.51
CA ASP A 298 65.02 -39.46 -5.03
C ASP A 298 64.94 -39.34 -3.50
N LEU A 299 64.59 -38.15 -3.03
CA LEU A 299 64.19 -37.97 -1.63
C LEU A 299 62.79 -38.54 -1.39
N PRO A 300 62.48 -39.07 -0.19
CA PRO A 300 61.11 -39.38 0.18
C PRO A 300 60.21 -38.16 -0.05
N THR A 301 58.99 -38.37 -0.57
CA THR A 301 58.04 -37.28 -0.87
C THR A 301 57.68 -36.44 0.36
N ASN A 302 57.78 -37.04 1.54
CA ASN A 302 57.50 -36.38 2.83
C ASN A 302 58.77 -35.80 3.47
N SER A 303 59.93 -35.83 2.79
CA SER A 303 61.14 -35.18 3.29
C SER A 303 60.95 -33.65 3.32
N PRO A 304 61.61 -32.95 4.24
CA PRO A 304 61.49 -31.50 4.37
C PRO A 304 61.83 -30.73 3.10
N PRO A 305 62.95 -31.02 2.39
CA PRO A 305 63.24 -30.35 1.13
C PRO A 305 62.16 -30.60 0.06
N ALA A 306 61.68 -31.84 -0.10
CA ALA A 306 60.62 -32.17 -1.06
C ALA A 306 59.29 -31.46 -0.72
N THR A 307 58.97 -31.36 0.56
CA THR A 307 57.79 -30.70 1.11
C THR A 307 57.83 -29.19 0.86
N ILE A 308 58.95 -28.52 1.15
CA ILE A 308 59.17 -27.09 0.88
C ILE A 308 59.09 -26.80 -0.62
N LYS A 309 59.73 -27.62 -1.45
CA LYS A 309 59.67 -27.47 -2.92
C LYS A 309 58.24 -27.65 -3.44
N SER A 310 57.53 -28.67 -2.98
CA SER A 310 56.14 -28.92 -3.40
C SER A 310 55.21 -27.77 -3.04
N TYR A 311 55.37 -27.19 -1.85
CA TYR A 311 54.61 -26.01 -1.45
C TYR A 311 54.97 -24.78 -2.29
N PHE A 312 56.26 -24.53 -2.53
CA PHE A 312 56.68 -23.45 -3.42
C PHE A 312 56.10 -23.61 -4.83
N ASP A 313 56.18 -24.80 -5.40
CA ASP A 313 55.64 -25.11 -6.74
C ASP A 313 54.12 -24.89 -6.76
N LEU A 314 53.43 -25.28 -5.68
CA LEU A 314 52.00 -25.02 -5.50
C LEU A 314 51.71 -23.52 -5.50
N ILE A 315 52.33 -22.72 -4.62
CA ILE A 315 52.08 -21.27 -4.57
C ILE A 315 52.47 -20.59 -5.90
N SER A 316 53.59 -20.98 -6.51
CA SER A 316 54.03 -20.48 -7.82
C SER A 316 52.98 -20.74 -8.90
N SER A 317 52.25 -21.85 -8.81
CA SER A 317 51.19 -22.18 -9.77
C SER A 317 50.03 -21.17 -9.76
N TYR A 318 49.87 -20.36 -8.70
CA TYR A 318 48.84 -19.32 -8.57
C TYR A 318 49.24 -17.96 -9.14
N PHE A 319 50.45 -17.81 -9.69
CA PHE A 319 50.92 -16.54 -10.24
C PHE A 319 51.59 -16.67 -11.61
N TYR A 320 51.56 -15.58 -12.36
CA TYR A 320 52.48 -15.29 -13.45
C TYR A 320 53.56 -14.36 -12.95
N LYS A 321 54.80 -14.76 -13.20
CA LYS A 321 55.99 -13.93 -13.02
C LYS A 321 56.33 -13.36 -14.39
N LEU A 322 56.20 -12.05 -14.54
CA LEU A 322 56.56 -11.33 -15.77
C LEU A 322 57.82 -10.52 -15.49
N ASP A 323 58.88 -10.77 -16.27
CA ASP A 323 60.12 -10.02 -16.16
C ASP A 323 59.87 -8.55 -16.46
N TYR A 324 60.36 -7.67 -15.58
CA TYR A 324 60.13 -6.23 -15.70
C TYR A 324 61.42 -5.48 -16.01
N PHE A 325 62.49 -5.79 -15.29
CA PHE A 325 63.84 -5.29 -15.56
C PHE A 325 64.90 -6.18 -14.90
N ASP A 326 66.11 -6.17 -15.44
CA ASP A 326 67.29 -6.82 -14.86
C ASP A 326 68.47 -5.86 -14.96
N PHE A 327 69.16 -5.61 -13.86
CA PHE A 327 70.40 -4.85 -13.80
C PHE A 327 71.47 -5.68 -13.11
N THR A 328 72.51 -6.07 -13.85
CA THR A 328 73.56 -6.97 -13.41
C THR A 328 74.91 -6.25 -13.39
N PHE A 329 75.51 -6.17 -12.19
CA PHE A 329 76.83 -5.60 -11.95
C PHE A 329 77.86 -6.72 -11.83
N THR A 330 78.84 -6.71 -12.73
CA THR A 330 79.97 -7.65 -12.75
C THR A 330 81.23 -6.92 -12.31
N THR A 331 81.93 -7.45 -11.30
CA THR A 331 83.28 -6.99 -10.96
C THR A 331 84.33 -7.79 -11.76
N PRO A 332 85.59 -7.30 -11.88
CA PRO A 332 86.64 -7.99 -12.65
C PRO A 332 86.99 -9.39 -12.15
N GLU A 333 86.61 -9.74 -10.91
CA GLU A 333 86.72 -11.08 -10.35
C GLU A 333 85.47 -11.90 -10.73
N ILE A 334 85.67 -12.97 -11.52
CA ILE A 334 84.65 -13.79 -12.21
C ILE A 334 83.59 -14.42 -11.27
N HIS A 335 83.71 -14.27 -9.95
CA HIS A 335 82.80 -14.84 -8.96
C HIS A 335 81.97 -13.80 -8.17
N ASN A 336 82.11 -12.51 -8.45
CA ASN A 336 81.46 -11.43 -7.70
C ASN A 336 80.47 -10.66 -8.58
N GLN A 337 79.25 -11.19 -8.69
CA GLN A 337 78.09 -10.56 -9.35
C GLN A 337 77.05 -10.13 -8.31
N ILE A 338 76.42 -8.98 -8.52
CA ILE A 338 75.14 -8.60 -7.87
C ILE A 338 74.18 -8.14 -8.94
N SER A 339 72.91 -8.51 -8.80
CA SER A 339 71.87 -8.02 -9.70
C SER A 339 70.64 -7.48 -8.94
N ILE A 340 69.99 -6.47 -9.54
CA ILE A 340 68.64 -6.02 -9.18
C ILE A 340 67.70 -6.56 -10.26
N LYS A 341 66.79 -7.46 -9.88
CA LYS A 341 65.79 -8.01 -10.80
C LYS A 341 64.38 -7.64 -10.36
N GLY A 342 63.62 -7.04 -11.26
CA GLY A 342 62.22 -6.65 -11.04
C GLY A 342 61.26 -7.59 -11.76
N TYR A 343 60.21 -8.01 -11.07
CA TYR A 343 59.14 -8.83 -11.64
C TYR A 343 57.78 -8.27 -11.30
N LYS A 344 56.89 -8.25 -12.29
CA LYS A 344 55.46 -8.03 -12.05
C LYS A 344 54.80 -9.35 -11.75
N ILE A 345 54.10 -9.41 -10.63
CA ILE A 345 53.34 -10.60 -10.25
C ILE A 345 51.88 -10.38 -10.61
N LYS A 346 51.36 -11.26 -11.47
CA LYS A 346 49.95 -11.30 -11.84
C LYS A 346 49.28 -12.58 -11.34
N PRO A 347 48.27 -12.49 -10.47
CA PRO A 347 47.44 -13.62 -10.06
C PRO A 347 46.79 -14.33 -11.25
N LYS A 348 46.67 -15.67 -11.21
CA LYS A 348 45.98 -16.45 -12.25
C LYS A 348 44.47 -16.41 -12.02
N THR A 349 43.83 -15.31 -12.38
CA THR A 349 42.45 -15.02 -11.96
C THR A 349 41.41 -15.10 -13.07
N GLY A 350 41.78 -15.39 -14.33
CA GLY A 350 40.86 -15.46 -15.49
C GLY A 350 40.43 -16.88 -15.93
N ASN A 351 39.33 -16.97 -16.71
CA ASN A 351 38.65 -18.23 -17.08
C ASN A 351 39.13 -18.91 -18.38
N LYS A 352 39.87 -18.21 -19.27
CA LYS A 352 40.26 -18.75 -20.60
C LYS A 352 41.73 -18.59 -20.93
N LYS A 353 42.31 -17.46 -20.54
CA LYS A 353 43.73 -17.25 -20.46
C LYS A 353 44.03 -16.48 -19.17
N PRO A 354 45.20 -16.71 -18.59
CA PRO A 354 45.58 -16.11 -17.33
C PRO A 354 45.64 -14.59 -17.21
N GLU A 355 45.64 -13.89 -18.34
CA GLU A 355 45.77 -12.43 -18.40
C GLU A 355 44.41 -11.76 -18.66
N ASP A 356 43.38 -12.53 -19.03
CA ASP A 356 42.12 -12.02 -19.57
C ASP A 356 41.06 -11.83 -18.46
N ILE A 357 41.34 -10.96 -17.49
CA ILE A 357 40.26 -10.37 -16.70
C ILE A 357 39.61 -9.28 -17.55
N SER A 358 38.36 -9.51 -17.90
CA SER A 358 37.50 -8.50 -18.50
C SER A 358 36.64 -7.89 -17.41
N ILE A 359 36.90 -6.62 -17.10
CA ILE A 359 36.08 -5.81 -16.20
C ILE A 359 35.56 -4.58 -16.94
N PHE A 360 34.24 -4.52 -17.16
CA PHE A 360 33.62 -3.35 -17.76
C PHE A 360 32.14 -3.22 -17.37
N VAL A 361 31.63 -1.99 -17.42
CA VAL A 361 30.21 -1.73 -17.19
C VAL A 361 29.43 -2.08 -18.47
N ASP A 362 28.59 -3.10 -18.40
CA ASP A 362 27.85 -3.71 -19.52
C ASP A 362 26.44 -3.12 -19.71
N SER A 363 25.91 -2.40 -18.73
CA SER A 363 24.61 -1.73 -18.81
C SER A 363 24.72 -0.23 -19.15
N ASP A 364 23.66 0.32 -19.73
CA ASP A 364 23.43 1.75 -19.71
C ASP A 364 23.04 2.24 -18.32
N VAL A 365 23.80 3.19 -17.79
CA VAL A 365 23.54 3.75 -16.46
C VAL A 365 22.78 5.08 -16.59
N LYS A 366 21.68 5.20 -15.85
CA LYS A 366 20.87 6.41 -15.75
C LYS A 366 20.92 6.94 -14.32
N MET A 367 20.93 8.26 -14.18
CA MET A 367 20.95 8.93 -12.88
C MET A 367 19.79 9.92 -12.80
N LYS A 368 18.95 9.82 -11.78
CA LYS A 368 17.75 10.66 -11.62
C LYS A 368 17.81 11.47 -10.33
N GLN A 369 17.70 12.78 -10.43
CA GLN A 369 17.65 13.66 -9.26
C GLN A 369 16.32 13.49 -8.51
N LYS A 370 16.37 13.27 -7.20
CA LYS A 370 15.20 13.12 -6.31
C LYS A 370 14.87 14.48 -5.68
N GLY A 371 14.14 15.31 -6.43
CA GLY A 371 13.71 16.64 -5.99
C GLY A 371 14.44 17.77 -6.72
N TYR A 372 13.82 18.95 -6.73
CA TYR A 372 14.33 20.13 -7.44
C TYR A 372 15.53 20.70 -6.69
N ASN A 373 16.66 20.85 -7.37
CA ASN A 373 17.92 21.29 -6.77
C ASN A 373 18.37 20.45 -5.55
N SER A 374 17.95 19.18 -5.46
CA SER A 374 18.45 18.25 -4.44
C SER A 374 19.79 17.64 -4.83
N ASP A 375 20.61 17.38 -3.83
CA ASP A 375 21.82 16.56 -3.86
C ASP A 375 21.55 15.05 -3.82
N LYS A 376 20.28 14.63 -3.71
CA LYS A 376 19.88 13.23 -3.70
C LYS A 376 19.61 12.73 -5.11
N TYR A 377 20.22 11.61 -5.46
CA TYR A 377 20.12 10.99 -6.76
C TYR A 377 19.82 9.50 -6.63
N GLU A 378 19.10 8.98 -7.61
CA GLU A 378 18.89 7.55 -7.81
C GLU A 378 19.69 7.11 -9.02
N LEU A 379 20.65 6.22 -8.82
CA LEU A 379 21.37 5.54 -9.88
C LEU A 379 20.60 4.28 -10.26
N SER A 380 20.42 4.05 -11.55
CA SER A 380 19.80 2.82 -12.04
C SER A 380 20.65 1.60 -11.71
N GLU A 381 20.01 0.43 -11.70
CA GLU A 381 20.71 -0.85 -11.70
C GLU A 381 21.83 -0.84 -12.75
N THR A 382 23.00 -1.36 -12.35
CA THR A 382 24.20 -1.43 -13.18
C THR A 382 24.70 -2.86 -13.26
N ARG A 383 24.98 -3.32 -14.47
CA ARG A 383 25.60 -4.61 -14.75
C ARG A 383 27.08 -4.41 -15.03
N ILE A 384 27.93 -5.11 -14.30
CA ILE A 384 29.37 -5.08 -14.50
C ILE A 384 29.82 -6.48 -14.88
N LYS A 385 30.30 -6.64 -16.11
CA LYS A 385 30.99 -7.85 -16.54
C LYS A 385 32.31 -7.89 -15.78
N PHE A 386 32.57 -8.97 -15.05
CA PHE A 386 33.82 -9.22 -14.36
C PHE A 386 34.16 -10.70 -14.46
N THR A 387 35.00 -11.06 -15.44
CA THR A 387 35.42 -12.46 -15.64
C THR A 387 36.53 -12.81 -14.66
N HIS A 388 36.23 -13.65 -13.68
CA HIS A 388 37.21 -14.18 -12.73
C HIS A 388 36.92 -15.64 -12.35
N ASN A 389 37.90 -16.31 -11.74
CA ASN A 389 37.77 -17.65 -11.18
C ASN A 389 37.38 -17.62 -9.67
N ASP A 390 37.20 -18.79 -9.08
CA ASP A 390 36.73 -18.95 -7.68
C ASP A 390 37.76 -18.52 -6.63
N ASP A 391 39.04 -18.45 -7.01
CA ASP A 391 40.12 -18.01 -6.13
C ASP A 391 40.07 -16.49 -5.91
N LEU A 392 39.51 -15.71 -6.85
CA LEU A 392 39.33 -14.26 -6.69
C LEU A 392 37.95 -13.92 -6.14
N LYS A 393 37.90 -13.47 -4.89
CA LYS A 393 36.64 -13.13 -4.20
C LYS A 393 36.51 -11.63 -3.96
N PRO A 394 35.59 -10.94 -4.66
CA PRO A 394 35.22 -9.57 -4.31
C PRO A 394 34.68 -9.49 -2.87
N GLN A 395 35.21 -8.55 -2.11
CA GLN A 395 34.85 -8.26 -0.72
C GLN A 395 34.09 -6.95 -0.58
N LYS A 396 34.47 -5.94 -1.37
CA LYS A 396 33.83 -4.61 -1.34
C LYS A 396 33.79 -4.04 -2.73
N ILE A 397 32.80 -3.19 -2.99
CA ILE A 397 32.75 -2.38 -4.21
C ILE A 397 32.62 -0.92 -3.79
N ALA A 398 33.51 -0.08 -4.30
CA ALA A 398 33.39 1.37 -4.20
C ALA A 398 32.86 1.95 -5.52
N LEU A 399 32.12 3.03 -5.40
CA LEU A 399 31.71 3.87 -6.51
C LEU A 399 32.27 5.27 -6.30
N LYS A 400 32.90 5.79 -7.33
CA LYS A 400 33.31 7.19 -7.43
C LYS A 400 32.61 7.84 -8.61
N ILE A 401 31.92 8.95 -8.35
CA ILE A 401 31.27 9.76 -9.37
C ILE A 401 32.02 11.07 -9.53
N THR A 402 32.43 11.36 -10.75
CA THR A 402 33.17 12.56 -11.09
C THR A 402 32.49 13.27 -12.24
N TYR A 403 32.29 14.58 -12.15
CA TYR A 403 31.90 15.39 -13.30
C TYR A 403 33.08 16.24 -13.79
N TYR A 404 33.05 16.55 -15.07
CA TYR A 404 34.03 17.40 -15.75
C TYR A 404 33.35 18.69 -16.18
N ASN A 405 33.98 19.83 -15.92
CA ASN A 405 33.54 21.15 -16.36
C ASN A 405 34.71 21.90 -16.98
N ASP A 406 34.76 21.94 -18.32
CA ASP A 406 35.70 22.55 -19.27
C ASP A 406 37.22 22.47 -18.98
N GLU A 407 37.67 22.47 -17.73
CA GLU A 407 39.05 22.20 -17.28
C GLU A 407 39.13 21.55 -15.87
N LYS A 408 38.02 21.49 -15.12
CA LYS A 408 38.02 21.02 -13.73
C LYS A 408 37.37 19.65 -13.57
N LYS A 409 38.11 18.73 -12.94
CA LYS A 409 37.62 17.42 -12.48
C LYS A 409 37.10 17.54 -11.05
N VAL A 410 35.81 17.22 -10.81
CA VAL A 410 35.18 17.36 -9.49
C VAL A 410 34.53 16.06 -9.05
N VAL A 411 35.03 15.50 -7.95
CA VAL A 411 34.47 14.29 -7.33
C VAL A 411 33.27 14.67 -6.48
N VAL A 412 32.10 14.15 -6.83
CA VAL A 412 30.83 14.44 -6.14
C VAL A 412 30.33 13.29 -5.28
N PHE A 413 30.90 12.11 -5.46
CA PHE A 413 30.63 10.94 -4.64
C PHE A 413 31.85 10.02 -4.65
N ASN A 414 32.21 9.48 -3.49
CA ASN A 414 33.26 8.47 -3.37
C ASN A 414 33.01 7.66 -2.08
N ASN A 415 32.45 6.46 -2.20
CA ASN A 415 32.17 5.62 -1.03
C ASN A 415 32.10 4.13 -1.41
N TYR A 416 32.22 3.26 -0.40
CA TYR A 416 31.88 1.85 -0.51
C TYR A 416 30.37 1.69 -0.63
N ILE A 417 29.89 1.32 -1.81
CA ILE A 417 28.46 1.12 -2.05
C ILE A 417 27.97 -0.22 -1.52
N VAL A 418 28.87 -1.19 -1.33
CA VAL A 418 28.55 -2.50 -0.80
C VAL A 418 29.78 -3.15 -0.15
N GLY A 419 29.55 -3.96 0.88
CA GLY A 419 30.56 -4.83 1.49
C GLY A 419 30.00 -6.22 1.74
N ARG A 420 30.87 -7.22 1.69
CA ARG A 420 30.56 -8.61 2.00
C ARG A 420 30.68 -8.86 3.50
N LEU A 421 29.68 -9.53 4.07
CA LEU A 421 29.65 -9.94 5.47
C LEU A 421 30.37 -11.28 5.66
N PRO A 422 30.74 -11.65 6.91
CA PRO A 422 31.42 -12.91 7.20
C PRO A 422 30.65 -14.17 6.77
N ASP A 423 29.31 -14.08 6.69
CA ASP A 423 28.45 -15.16 6.21
C ASP A 423 28.41 -15.27 4.67
N GLY A 424 29.16 -14.42 3.97
CA GLY A 424 29.26 -14.38 2.51
C GLY A 424 28.18 -13.55 1.82
N THR A 425 27.21 -13.00 2.55
CA THR A 425 26.15 -12.13 2.00
C THR A 425 26.65 -10.71 1.75
N TRP A 426 26.04 -10.00 0.81
CA TRP A 426 26.34 -8.60 0.54
C TRP A 426 25.48 -7.68 1.42
N LYS A 427 25.99 -6.50 1.76
CA LYS A 427 25.25 -5.45 2.48
C LYS A 427 25.55 -4.09 1.86
N SER A 428 24.51 -3.29 1.62
CA SER A 428 24.62 -1.93 1.09
C SER A 428 23.86 -0.95 1.98
N ASN A 429 24.46 0.21 2.26
CA ASN A 429 23.77 1.33 2.91
C ASN A 429 23.03 2.23 1.89
N PHE A 430 23.13 1.92 0.60
CA PHE A 430 22.63 2.75 -0.51
C PHE A 430 21.50 2.08 -1.29
N ALA A 431 21.15 0.82 -0.99
CA ALA A 431 20.07 0.08 -1.64
C ALA A 431 18.99 -0.28 -0.61
N ASN A 432 17.72 -0.28 -1.03
CA ASN A 432 16.62 -0.73 -0.18
C ASN A 432 16.64 -2.27 -0.10
N ASP A 433 17.00 -2.80 1.06
CA ASP A 433 17.31 -4.21 1.33
C ASP A 433 16.35 -5.24 0.72
N LYS A 434 16.91 -6.06 -0.19
CA LYS A 434 16.56 -7.48 -0.44
C LYS A 434 17.50 -8.20 -1.41
N ASN A 435 18.33 -7.49 -2.18
CA ASN A 435 19.39 -8.07 -3.02
C ASN A 435 20.48 -7.01 -3.27
N PRO A 436 21.44 -6.83 -2.34
CA PRO A 436 22.40 -5.74 -2.45
C PRO A 436 23.38 -5.92 -3.60
N ILE A 437 23.72 -7.17 -3.99
CA ILE A 437 24.41 -7.55 -5.23
C ILE A 437 24.10 -9.01 -5.56
N CYS A 438 23.87 -9.33 -6.84
CA CYS A 438 23.77 -10.70 -7.33
C CYS A 438 24.89 -10.97 -8.36
N TYR A 439 25.57 -12.12 -8.25
CA TYR A 439 26.53 -12.56 -9.27
C TYR A 439 25.87 -13.60 -10.17
N ASP A 440 25.79 -13.29 -11.46
CA ASP A 440 25.34 -14.20 -12.50
C ASP A 440 26.54 -14.94 -13.08
N SER A 441 26.78 -16.16 -12.59
CA SER A 441 27.90 -17.01 -13.01
C SER A 441 27.81 -17.46 -14.47
N LYS A 442 26.62 -17.47 -15.08
CA LYS A 442 26.47 -17.83 -16.50
C LYS A 442 27.03 -16.73 -17.41
N ASN A 443 26.90 -15.48 -16.98
CA ASN A 443 27.30 -14.32 -17.75
C ASN A 443 28.52 -13.60 -17.15
N ASP A 444 29.17 -14.13 -16.12
CA ASP A 444 30.23 -13.48 -15.32
C ASP A 444 29.90 -12.01 -14.97
N THR A 445 28.68 -11.74 -14.53
CA THR A 445 28.18 -10.37 -14.36
C THR A 445 27.72 -10.12 -12.94
N TYR A 446 28.20 -9.02 -12.35
CA TYR A 446 27.70 -8.48 -11.09
C TYR A 446 26.55 -7.51 -11.35
N LEU A 447 25.41 -7.79 -10.72
CA LEU A 447 24.24 -6.92 -10.70
C LEU A 447 24.30 -6.00 -9.48
N ILE A 448 24.58 -4.73 -9.70
CA ILE A 448 24.50 -3.68 -8.69
C ILE A 448 23.09 -3.09 -8.77
N PRO A 449 22.29 -3.14 -7.70
CA PRO A 449 20.90 -2.68 -7.70
C PRO A 449 20.81 -1.15 -7.82
N HIS A 450 19.58 -0.64 -7.84
CA HIS A 450 19.33 0.79 -7.72
C HIS A 450 19.97 1.36 -6.45
N LEU A 451 20.73 2.44 -6.61
CA LEU A 451 21.41 3.11 -5.49
C LEU A 451 20.77 4.48 -5.24
N LEU A 452 20.45 4.77 -3.98
CA LEU A 452 20.07 6.08 -3.49
C LEU A 452 21.32 6.76 -2.93
N LEU A 453 21.80 7.78 -3.64
CA LEU A 453 23.04 8.47 -3.38
C LEU A 453 22.76 9.90 -2.90
N GLU A 454 23.53 10.36 -1.93
CA GLU A 454 23.60 11.77 -1.54
C GLU A 454 24.97 12.29 -2.00
N LEU A 455 24.97 13.24 -2.93
CA LEU A 455 26.19 13.78 -3.53
C LEU A 455 26.73 14.91 -2.65
N ASN A 456 28.05 14.97 -2.48
CA ASN A 456 28.73 16.03 -1.74
C ASN A 456 28.52 17.42 -2.37
N GLN A 457 28.21 17.46 -3.66
CA GLN A 457 27.88 18.68 -4.38
C GLN A 457 26.80 18.38 -5.43
N ASN A 458 25.79 19.23 -5.49
CA ASN A 458 24.72 19.10 -6.47
C ASN A 458 25.22 19.38 -7.90
N ILE A 459 24.96 18.45 -8.81
CA ILE A 459 25.20 18.61 -10.24
C ILE A 459 24.07 19.48 -10.82
N LYS A 460 24.41 20.54 -11.55
CA LYS A 460 23.44 21.33 -12.32
C LYS A 460 23.54 20.97 -13.79
N VAL A 461 22.42 21.04 -14.52
CA VAL A 461 22.35 20.75 -15.97
C VAL A 461 23.46 21.47 -16.76
N ASN A 462 23.83 22.69 -16.37
CA ASN A 462 24.78 23.52 -17.11
C ASN A 462 26.22 23.45 -16.56
N ASN A 463 26.46 22.72 -15.48
CA ASN A 463 27.74 22.75 -14.76
C ASN A 463 28.68 21.59 -15.11
N TYR A 464 28.33 20.77 -16.10
CA TYR A 464 29.17 19.66 -16.52
C TYR A 464 28.98 19.34 -18.00
N THR A 465 30.07 18.91 -18.62
CA THR A 465 30.11 18.37 -19.99
C THR A 465 29.95 16.86 -19.98
N GLN A 466 30.59 16.20 -19.02
CA GLN A 466 30.66 14.74 -18.91
C GLN A 466 30.60 14.29 -17.44
N LEU A 467 30.06 13.08 -17.23
CA LEU A 467 30.00 12.44 -15.93
C LEU A 467 30.61 11.04 -16.02
N GLU A 468 31.53 10.71 -15.14
CA GLU A 468 32.28 9.44 -15.08
C GLU A 468 31.88 8.69 -13.82
N LEU A 469 31.54 7.41 -13.98
CA LEU A 469 31.41 6.45 -12.90
C LEU A 469 32.62 5.54 -12.91
N GLU A 470 33.35 5.49 -11.79
CA GLU A 470 34.42 4.51 -11.56
C GLU A 470 33.93 3.52 -10.50
N TYR A 471 33.84 2.25 -10.88
CA TYR A 471 33.57 1.15 -9.97
C TYR A 471 34.87 0.44 -9.65
N THR A 472 35.13 0.24 -8.36
CA THR A 472 36.37 -0.37 -7.87
C THR A 472 36.04 -1.58 -7.00
N PHE A 473 36.46 -2.76 -7.44
CA PHE A 473 36.31 -4.04 -6.76
C PHE A 473 37.55 -4.32 -5.92
N PHE A 474 37.35 -4.47 -4.61
CA PHE A 474 38.38 -4.88 -3.67
C PHE A 474 38.25 -6.38 -3.48
N CYS A 475 39.25 -7.14 -3.93
CA CYS A 475 39.17 -8.58 -4.06
C CYS A 475 40.25 -9.26 -3.23
N ASP A 476 39.87 -10.36 -2.57
CA ASP A 476 40.80 -11.26 -1.89
C ASP A 476 41.09 -12.42 -2.83
N TYR A 477 42.35 -12.60 -3.21
CA TYR A 477 42.80 -13.76 -3.97
C TYR A 477 43.28 -14.85 -3.02
N LEU A 478 42.50 -15.92 -2.95
CA LEU A 478 42.71 -17.04 -2.06
C LEU A 478 43.89 -17.88 -2.52
N LEU A 479 44.84 -18.06 -1.61
CA LEU A 479 46.01 -18.92 -1.80
C LEU A 479 45.92 -20.10 -0.84
N PRO A 480 46.41 -21.30 -1.23
CA PRO A 480 46.41 -22.46 -0.36
C PRO A 480 47.19 -22.20 0.93
N GLU A 481 46.54 -22.43 2.08
CA GLU A 481 47.16 -22.43 3.40
C GLU A 481 47.86 -21.11 3.82
N THR A 482 47.56 -19.99 3.14
CA THR A 482 48.07 -18.65 3.48
C THR A 482 46.97 -17.60 3.59
N LYS A 483 47.37 -16.39 3.96
CA LYS A 483 46.51 -15.21 3.86
C LYS A 483 46.23 -14.88 2.39
N PRO A 484 45.04 -14.32 2.08
CA PRO A 484 44.72 -13.91 0.73
C PRO A 484 45.54 -12.70 0.30
N LEU A 485 45.87 -12.65 -0.98
CA LEU A 485 46.49 -11.46 -1.59
C LEU A 485 45.39 -10.44 -1.93
N GLN A 486 45.56 -9.18 -1.53
CA GLN A 486 44.54 -8.13 -1.67
C GLN A 486 44.70 -7.33 -2.98
N ILE A 487 43.81 -7.54 -3.94
CA ILE A 487 43.91 -6.96 -5.29
C ILE A 487 42.75 -6.03 -5.61
N ILE A 488 43.02 -4.99 -6.40
CA ILE A 488 42.03 -4.05 -6.90
C ILE A 488 41.81 -4.25 -8.41
N TYR A 489 40.54 -4.27 -8.81
CA TYR A 489 40.14 -4.12 -10.20
C TYR A 489 39.19 -2.94 -10.33
N SER A 490 39.39 -2.08 -11.32
CA SER A 490 38.51 -0.94 -11.54
C SER A 490 38.05 -0.84 -12.99
N THR A 491 36.84 -0.33 -13.18
CA THR A 491 36.28 0.01 -14.49
C THR A 491 35.63 1.37 -14.44
N LYS A 492 35.66 2.07 -15.57
CA LYS A 492 35.07 3.40 -15.73
C LYS A 492 34.02 3.40 -16.83
N ARG A 493 32.95 4.19 -16.66
CA ARG A 493 31.99 4.46 -17.73
C ARG A 493 31.54 5.91 -17.72
N MET A 494 31.55 6.51 -18.91
CA MET A 494 31.02 7.84 -19.14
C MET A 494 29.48 7.78 -19.28
N ILE A 495 28.77 8.58 -18.51
CA ILE A 495 27.32 8.79 -18.64
C ILE A 495 27.09 9.98 -19.57
N GLN A 496 26.31 9.75 -20.62
CA GLN A 496 25.84 10.82 -21.50
C GLN A 496 24.85 11.72 -20.74
N LYS A 497 24.93 13.04 -20.96
CA LYS A 497 24.06 14.04 -20.33
C LYS A 497 22.56 13.72 -20.39
N LYS A 498 22.10 13.11 -21.49
CA LYS A 498 20.71 12.67 -21.70
C LYS A 498 20.22 11.60 -20.70
N ASN A 499 21.16 10.84 -20.11
CA ASN A 499 20.88 9.81 -19.12
C ASN A 499 20.85 10.36 -17.69
N VAL A 500 21.09 11.66 -17.51
CA VAL A 500 20.94 12.35 -16.23
C VAL A 500 19.63 13.15 -16.24
N ILE A 501 18.65 12.69 -15.49
CA ILE A 501 17.31 13.25 -15.45
C ILE A 501 17.18 14.18 -14.24
N PHE A 502 17.05 15.47 -14.49
CA PHE A 502 16.86 16.49 -13.45
C PHE A 502 15.39 16.69 -13.14
N THR A 503 15.05 16.84 -11.86
CA THR A 503 13.70 17.20 -11.46
C THR A 503 13.52 18.70 -11.66
N THR A 504 12.54 19.12 -12.47
CA THR A 504 12.27 20.54 -12.72
C THR A 504 11.32 21.14 -11.69
N LYS A 505 11.38 22.47 -11.50
CA LYS A 505 10.42 23.22 -10.66
C LYS A 505 8.97 22.95 -11.08
N THR A 506 8.72 22.87 -12.39
CA THR A 506 7.40 22.55 -12.97
C THR A 506 6.90 21.17 -12.53
N THR A 507 7.77 20.16 -12.50
CA THR A 507 7.41 18.80 -12.08
C THR A 507 6.96 18.76 -10.62
N ILE A 508 7.66 19.48 -9.74
CA ILE A 508 7.27 19.60 -8.33
C ILE A 508 5.94 20.34 -8.19
N ILE A 509 5.75 21.45 -8.91
CA ILE A 509 4.51 22.23 -8.84
C ILE A 509 3.30 21.38 -9.23
N ILE A 510 3.43 20.61 -10.32
CA ILE A 510 2.37 19.72 -10.79
C ILE A 510 2.06 18.64 -9.75
N MET A 511 3.10 17.95 -9.24
CA MET A 511 2.92 16.80 -8.36
C MET A 511 2.36 17.17 -6.99
N TYR A 512 2.84 18.27 -6.38
CA TYR A 512 2.49 18.62 -5.00
C TYR A 512 1.37 19.66 -4.87
N TYR A 513 1.09 20.46 -5.89
CA TYR A 513 0.03 21.48 -5.81
C TYR A 513 -1.10 21.22 -6.79
N VAL A 514 -0.80 21.03 -8.08
CA VAL A 514 -1.85 20.93 -9.11
C VAL A 514 -2.71 19.67 -8.93
N ILE A 515 -2.07 18.49 -8.78
CA ILE A 515 -2.80 17.23 -8.62
C ILE A 515 -3.68 17.25 -7.36
N PRO A 516 -3.18 17.62 -6.16
CA PRO A 516 -4.03 17.70 -4.97
C PRO A 516 -5.18 18.70 -5.09
N ILE A 517 -4.97 19.86 -5.74
CA ILE A 517 -6.04 20.84 -5.98
C ILE A 517 -7.12 20.26 -6.90
N ILE A 518 -6.74 19.57 -7.98
CA ILE A 518 -7.69 18.91 -8.88
C ILE A 518 -8.48 17.83 -8.14
N VAL A 519 -7.81 17.00 -7.33
CA VAL A 519 -8.46 15.96 -6.53
C VAL A 519 -9.44 16.57 -5.53
N LEU A 520 -9.05 17.65 -4.85
CA LEU A 520 -9.94 18.37 -3.92
C LEU A 520 -11.18 18.93 -4.65
N LEU A 521 -10.99 19.54 -5.82
CA LEU A 521 -12.11 20.04 -6.65
C LEU A 521 -13.07 18.91 -7.05
N LEU A 522 -12.54 17.75 -7.47
CA LEU A 522 -13.35 16.58 -7.80
C LEU A 522 -14.14 16.06 -6.60
N ILE A 523 -13.54 16.03 -5.40
CA ILE A 523 -14.22 15.66 -4.15
C ILE A 523 -15.36 16.64 -3.85
N ILE A 524 -15.12 17.95 -3.97
CA ILE A 524 -16.15 18.98 -3.75
C ILE A 524 -17.32 18.79 -4.72
N ILE A 525 -17.05 18.60 -6.02
CA ILE A 525 -18.09 18.36 -7.03
C ILE A 525 -18.88 17.09 -6.68
N TYR A 526 -18.21 16.00 -6.33
CA TYR A 526 -18.85 14.74 -5.94
C TYR A 526 -19.79 14.91 -4.73
N LEU A 527 -19.33 15.60 -3.68
CA LEU A 527 -20.14 15.88 -2.48
C LEU A 527 -21.37 16.73 -2.83
N VAL A 528 -21.23 17.75 -3.68
CA VAL A 528 -22.35 18.58 -4.14
C VAL A 528 -23.35 17.75 -4.96
N VAL A 529 -22.90 16.84 -5.83
CA VAL A 529 -23.80 15.99 -6.64
C VAL A 529 -24.57 14.98 -5.79
N ILE A 530 -23.94 14.38 -4.77
CA ILE A 530 -24.62 13.45 -3.85
C ILE A 530 -25.64 14.16 -2.98
N GLY A 531 -25.37 15.41 -2.60
CA GLY A 531 -26.25 16.25 -1.80
C GLY A 531 -27.56 16.68 -2.49
N LYS A 532 -27.71 16.41 -3.78
CA LYS A 532 -28.85 16.88 -4.58
C LYS A 532 -30.17 16.22 -4.12
N PRO A 533 -31.27 16.99 -3.99
CA PRO A 533 -32.62 16.45 -3.78
C PRO A 533 -33.00 15.46 -4.89
N LYS A 534 -33.56 14.30 -4.53
CA LYS A 534 -33.94 13.23 -5.47
C LYS A 534 -35.45 13.19 -5.73
N LYS A 535 -36.27 13.33 -4.70
CA LYS A 535 -37.74 13.23 -4.79
C LYS A 535 -38.43 13.97 -3.66
N ILE A 536 -39.61 14.54 -3.91
CA ILE A 536 -40.53 15.06 -2.90
C ILE A 536 -41.61 14.00 -2.64
N LYS A 537 -41.96 13.76 -1.38
CA LYS A 537 -43.13 12.95 -1.00
C LYS A 537 -44.10 13.83 -0.23
N LEU A 538 -45.38 13.70 -0.55
CA LEU A 538 -46.47 14.43 0.11
C LEU A 538 -47.47 13.42 0.67
N ALA A 539 -48.02 13.72 1.84
CA ALA A 539 -49.06 12.94 2.49
C ALA A 539 -50.12 13.88 3.06
N VAL A 540 -51.38 13.68 2.68
CA VAL A 540 -52.52 14.42 3.24
C VAL A 540 -52.98 13.73 4.51
N ASN A 541 -53.02 14.46 5.62
CA ASN A 541 -53.73 14.04 6.83
C ASN A 541 -55.17 14.56 6.71
N GLY A 542 -55.97 13.82 5.95
CA GLY A 542 -57.35 14.17 5.61
C GLY A 542 -58.37 13.86 6.71
N TYR A 543 -59.65 14.02 6.38
CA TYR A 543 -60.76 13.70 7.27
C TYR A 543 -60.97 12.19 7.41
N LEU A 544 -61.46 11.77 8.58
CA LEU A 544 -61.69 10.36 8.90
C LEU A 544 -63.06 9.88 8.43
N ASP A 545 -64.08 10.72 8.56
CA ASP A 545 -65.43 10.39 8.14
C ASP A 545 -65.48 10.28 6.62
N SER A 546 -66.45 9.54 6.10
CA SER A 546 -66.58 9.28 4.68
C SER A 546 -68.00 9.48 4.20
N PHE A 547 -68.14 10.11 3.04
CA PHE A 547 -69.38 10.25 2.32
C PHE A 547 -69.37 9.33 1.10
N GLU A 548 -70.41 8.52 1.01
CA GLU A 548 -70.63 7.61 -0.10
C GLU A 548 -71.68 8.21 -1.03
N THR A 549 -71.30 8.40 -2.28
CA THR A 549 -72.25 8.70 -3.35
C THR A 549 -72.38 7.51 -4.27
N ILE A 550 -73.62 7.15 -4.61
CA ILE A 550 -73.90 6.10 -5.57
C ILE A 550 -74.39 6.76 -6.85
N ASN A 551 -73.51 6.85 -7.85
CA ASN A 551 -73.86 7.35 -9.17
C ASN A 551 -73.75 6.21 -10.19
N TYR A 552 -74.88 5.53 -10.42
CA TYR A 552 -75.00 4.40 -11.34
C TYR A 552 -74.69 4.77 -12.80
N LYS A 553 -74.69 6.06 -13.18
CA LYS A 553 -74.49 6.51 -14.56
C LYS A 553 -73.02 6.75 -14.95
N LYS A 554 -72.10 6.99 -14.01
CA LYS A 554 -70.75 7.51 -14.35
C LYS A 554 -69.56 6.84 -13.66
N TYR A 555 -69.67 6.46 -12.39
CA TYR A 555 -68.51 6.01 -11.59
C TYR A 555 -68.80 4.84 -10.63
N GLY A 556 -70.06 4.41 -10.48
CA GLY A 556 -70.43 3.44 -9.46
C GLY A 556 -70.44 4.04 -8.05
N LYS A 557 -69.97 3.26 -7.06
CA LYS A 557 -69.84 3.67 -5.66
C LYS A 557 -68.57 4.52 -5.48
N LEU A 558 -68.72 5.80 -5.13
CA LEU A 558 -67.61 6.69 -4.84
C LEU A 558 -67.59 7.00 -3.35
N LEU A 559 -66.49 6.63 -2.67
CA LEU A 559 -66.24 6.95 -1.27
C LEU A 559 -65.22 8.08 -1.20
N THR A 560 -65.58 9.17 -0.53
CA THR A 560 -64.71 10.33 -0.33
C THR A 560 -64.71 10.72 1.14
N PRO A 561 -63.66 11.35 1.67
CA PRO A 561 -63.68 11.92 3.01
C PRO A 561 -64.83 12.92 3.18
N TYR A 562 -65.40 13.01 4.38
CA TYR A 562 -66.50 13.90 4.74
C TYR A 562 -66.12 14.81 5.90
N LYS A 563 -66.60 16.05 5.86
CA LYS A 563 -66.47 17.00 6.95
C LYS A 563 -67.83 17.61 7.28
N TYR A 564 -68.33 17.33 8.48
CA TYR A 564 -69.40 18.12 9.08
C TYR A 564 -68.95 19.57 9.24
N TRP A 565 -69.71 20.50 8.65
CA TRP A 565 -69.38 21.91 8.62
C TRP A 565 -70.18 22.72 9.66
N ASP A 566 -69.61 22.86 10.85
CA ASP A 566 -70.14 23.67 11.96
C ASP A 566 -69.25 24.85 12.35
N THR A 567 -68.19 25.10 11.57
CA THR A 567 -67.20 26.13 11.83
C THR A 567 -67.09 27.10 10.66
N GLN A 568 -66.66 28.34 10.94
CA GLN A 568 -66.42 29.34 9.90
C GLN A 568 -65.19 29.03 9.03
N SER A 569 -64.29 28.19 9.53
CA SER A 569 -63.10 27.73 8.81
C SER A 569 -62.65 26.37 9.32
N ASP A 570 -62.01 25.59 8.45
CA ASP A 570 -61.34 24.36 8.82
C ASP A 570 -60.04 24.17 8.01
N SER A 571 -59.22 23.18 8.39
CA SER A 571 -57.86 23.05 7.89
C SER A 571 -57.39 21.61 7.78
N ILE A 572 -56.82 21.29 6.62
CA ILE A 572 -56.19 20.01 6.31
C ILE A 572 -54.68 20.19 6.41
N ILE A 573 -54.03 19.27 7.12
CA ILE A 573 -52.57 19.28 7.29
C ILE A 573 -51.95 18.39 6.21
N ILE A 574 -50.96 18.92 5.49
CA ILE A 574 -50.18 18.17 4.52
C ILE A 574 -48.73 18.08 5.00
N ASP A 575 -48.24 16.85 5.15
CA ASP A 575 -46.86 16.55 5.50
C ASP A 575 -46.04 16.27 4.23
N GLY A 576 -44.88 16.91 4.14
CA GLY A 576 -43.92 16.78 3.05
C GLY A 576 -42.57 16.23 3.52
N LEU A 577 -41.90 15.47 2.66
CA LEU A 577 -40.54 14.94 2.89
C LEU A 577 -39.71 15.04 1.61
N ILE A 578 -38.53 15.68 1.70
CA ILE A 578 -37.53 15.61 0.64
C ILE A 578 -36.62 14.39 0.87
N LYS A 579 -36.54 13.53 -0.14
CA LYS A 579 -35.59 12.41 -0.18
C LYS A 579 -34.34 12.80 -0.95
N TYR A 580 -33.19 12.48 -0.38
CA TYR A 580 -31.86 12.68 -0.96
C TYR A 580 -31.24 11.34 -1.37
N LYS A 581 -30.12 11.38 -2.10
CA LYS A 581 -29.32 10.16 -2.38
C LYS A 581 -28.53 9.69 -1.16
N SER A 582 -28.15 10.62 -0.28
CA SER A 582 -27.46 10.36 0.98
C SER A 582 -28.35 10.72 2.16
N ASP A 583 -28.31 9.89 3.20
CA ASP A 583 -29.00 10.17 4.47
C ASP A 583 -28.22 11.18 5.34
N ASN A 584 -26.99 11.54 4.95
CA ASN A 584 -26.18 12.51 5.67
C ASN A 584 -26.57 13.97 5.33
N TYR A 585 -27.28 14.62 6.26
CA TYR A 585 -27.77 15.99 6.14
C TYR A 585 -26.66 17.04 5.89
N LEU A 586 -25.41 16.78 6.32
CA LEU A 586 -24.31 17.73 6.24
C LEU A 586 -23.92 18.05 4.78
N PHE A 587 -24.13 17.08 3.88
CA PHE A 587 -23.85 17.22 2.45
C PHE A 587 -25.10 17.49 1.62
N ASN A 588 -26.30 17.39 2.19
CA ASN A 588 -27.55 17.59 1.48
C ASN A 588 -27.82 19.08 1.23
N TRP A 589 -28.36 19.41 0.05
CA TRP A 589 -28.77 20.77 -0.26
C TRP A 589 -29.92 21.18 0.66
N LYS A 590 -30.07 22.49 0.90
CA LYS A 590 -31.17 23.04 1.69
C LYS A 590 -32.00 23.93 0.76
N PRO A 591 -32.73 23.33 -0.20
CA PRO A 591 -33.45 24.09 -1.19
C PRO A 591 -34.60 24.88 -0.56
N ASP A 592 -34.87 26.05 -1.13
CA ASP A 592 -36.13 26.74 -0.91
C ASP A 592 -37.25 25.98 -1.63
N ILE A 593 -38.35 25.71 -0.91
CA ILE A 593 -39.52 25.00 -1.41
C ILE A 593 -40.62 26.02 -1.64
N TYR A 594 -41.27 25.98 -2.80
CA TYR A 594 -42.41 26.82 -3.12
C TYR A 594 -43.66 25.98 -3.29
N LEU A 595 -44.74 26.41 -2.66
CA LEU A 595 -46.05 25.77 -2.71
C LEU A 595 -47.04 26.68 -3.42
N SER A 596 -47.95 26.12 -4.22
CA SER A 596 -49.05 26.88 -4.82
C SER A 596 -50.30 26.05 -5.02
N ILE A 597 -51.46 26.69 -4.91
CA ILE A 597 -52.72 26.13 -5.36
C ILE A 597 -52.74 26.25 -6.88
N GLN A 598 -52.73 25.11 -7.58
CA GLN A 598 -52.76 25.05 -9.03
C GLN A 598 -54.20 25.06 -9.56
N GLU A 599 -55.03 24.20 -8.97
CA GLU A 599 -56.44 24.03 -9.32
C GLU A 599 -57.24 24.00 -8.01
N GLU A 600 -58.41 24.62 -8.04
CA GLU A 600 -59.38 24.59 -6.95
C GLU A 600 -60.78 24.58 -7.56
N ASP A 601 -61.64 23.78 -6.95
CA ASP A 601 -63.07 23.67 -7.20
C ASP A 601 -63.74 23.73 -5.84
N VAL A 602 -64.19 24.93 -5.47
CA VAL A 602 -64.80 25.25 -4.18
C VAL A 602 -66.15 25.92 -4.43
N PRO A 603 -67.19 25.61 -3.64
CA PRO A 603 -68.50 26.25 -3.79
C PRO A 603 -68.45 27.77 -3.61
N GLN A 604 -69.39 28.46 -4.25
CA GLN A 604 -69.54 29.91 -4.09
C GLN A 604 -69.76 30.27 -2.60
N GLY A 605 -69.02 31.26 -2.11
CA GLY A 605 -69.02 31.67 -0.70
C GLY A 605 -67.89 31.05 0.14
N PHE A 606 -67.08 30.15 -0.44
CA PHE A 606 -65.88 29.57 0.19
C PHE A 606 -64.58 30.01 -0.48
N ASP A 607 -63.55 30.22 0.32
CA ASP A 607 -62.18 30.47 -0.12
C ASP A 607 -61.25 29.35 0.33
N LEU A 608 -60.33 28.97 -0.56
CA LEU A 608 -59.20 28.09 -0.26
C LEU A 608 -57.90 28.89 -0.19
N PHE A 609 -57.09 28.64 0.83
CA PHE A 609 -55.77 29.27 0.94
C PHE A 609 -54.76 28.37 1.66
N LEU A 610 -53.47 28.65 1.42
CA LEU A 610 -52.37 27.98 2.09
C LEU A 610 -51.86 28.79 3.28
N LYS A 611 -51.45 28.08 4.33
CA LYS A 611 -50.69 28.61 5.47
C LYS A 611 -49.48 27.72 5.76
N PRO A 612 -48.34 28.28 6.20
CA PRO A 612 -47.20 27.47 6.59
C PRO A 612 -47.45 26.74 7.92
N ASP A 613 -48.21 27.34 8.83
CA ASP A 613 -48.67 26.73 10.08
C ASP A 613 -49.96 27.38 10.59
N SER A 614 -50.53 26.84 11.67
CA SER A 614 -51.81 27.30 12.24
C SER A 614 -51.71 28.64 12.97
N LYS A 615 -50.50 29.14 13.25
CA LYS A 615 -50.25 30.39 13.97
C LYS A 615 -49.99 31.55 13.03
N THR A 616 -49.64 31.26 11.78
CA THR A 616 -49.28 32.26 10.78
C THR A 616 -50.53 32.94 10.22
N ILE A 617 -50.55 34.27 10.31
CA ILE A 617 -51.66 35.10 9.82
C ILE A 617 -51.67 35.19 8.29
N LYS A 618 -50.50 35.16 7.65
CA LYS A 618 -50.37 35.32 6.19
C LYS A 618 -50.98 34.14 5.43
N GLU A 619 -51.90 34.44 4.52
CA GLU A 619 -52.62 33.48 3.68
C GLU A 619 -52.16 33.60 2.23
N TYR A 620 -52.12 32.48 1.50
CA TYR A 620 -51.72 32.43 0.10
C TYR A 620 -52.85 31.81 -0.73
N SER A 621 -53.54 32.64 -1.52
CA SER A 621 -54.58 32.22 -2.45
C SER A 621 -54.00 31.66 -3.75
N LYS A 622 -54.87 31.13 -4.62
CA LYS A 622 -54.52 30.62 -5.95
C LYS A 622 -53.65 31.59 -6.75
N GLY A 623 -52.62 31.04 -7.39
CA GLY A 623 -51.61 31.80 -8.14
C GLY A 623 -50.45 32.37 -7.32
N ASN A 624 -50.55 32.42 -5.99
CA ASN A 624 -49.45 32.90 -5.14
C ASN A 624 -48.51 31.77 -4.71
N LEU A 625 -47.20 32.05 -4.70
CA LEU A 625 -46.17 31.12 -4.22
C LEU A 625 -45.93 31.30 -2.72
N MET A 626 -46.14 30.22 -1.95
CA MET A 626 -45.82 30.17 -0.52
C MET A 626 -44.45 29.50 -0.31
N PRO A 627 -43.44 30.22 0.19
CA PRO A 627 -42.16 29.60 0.54
C PRO A 627 -42.27 28.79 1.84
N ILE A 628 -41.63 27.64 1.88
CA ILE A 628 -41.51 26.82 3.10
C ILE A 628 -40.10 26.23 3.23
N LYS A 629 -39.63 26.08 4.47
CA LYS A 629 -38.34 25.47 4.80
C LYS A 629 -38.53 24.09 5.41
N THR A 630 -37.57 23.20 5.19
CA THR A 630 -37.54 21.91 5.88
C THR A 630 -36.93 22.00 7.28
N ASP A 631 -37.29 21.05 8.13
CA ASP A 631 -36.60 20.77 9.38
C ASP A 631 -35.24 20.06 9.16
N ARG A 632 -34.57 19.69 10.27
CA ARG A 632 -33.30 18.93 10.26
C ARG A 632 -33.44 17.50 9.70
N LYS A 633 -34.65 16.98 9.55
CA LYS A 633 -34.98 15.65 9.02
C LYS A 633 -35.55 15.74 7.59
N ASN A 634 -35.39 16.88 6.92
CA ASN A 634 -35.87 17.15 5.56
C ASN A 634 -37.39 17.10 5.39
N LYS A 635 -38.13 17.25 6.49
CA LYS A 635 -39.59 17.30 6.50
C LYS A 635 -40.08 18.74 6.49
N PHE A 636 -41.20 18.97 5.85
CA PHE A 636 -41.92 20.24 5.91
C PHE A 636 -43.41 19.94 6.08
N ARG A 637 -44.16 20.91 6.59
CA ARG A 637 -45.59 20.77 6.82
C ARG A 637 -46.27 22.07 6.44
N PHE A 638 -47.37 21.99 5.74
CA PHE A 638 -48.20 23.14 5.46
C PHE A 638 -49.68 22.80 5.66
N ILE A 639 -50.50 23.83 5.69
CA ILE A 639 -51.92 23.74 5.94
C ILE A 639 -52.66 24.25 4.71
N VAL A 640 -53.65 23.49 4.27
CA VAL A 640 -54.66 23.93 3.31
C VAL A 640 -55.91 24.24 4.12
N SER A 641 -56.34 25.49 4.10
CA SER A 641 -57.48 25.95 4.88
C SER A 641 -58.63 26.32 3.95
N LEU A 642 -59.85 25.99 4.38
CA LEU A 642 -61.07 26.44 3.77
C LEU A 642 -61.78 27.41 4.72
N ARG A 643 -62.24 28.55 4.23
CA ARG A 643 -63.02 29.53 5.01
C ARG A 643 -64.32 29.84 4.28
N GLN A 644 -65.41 29.88 5.04
CA GLN A 644 -66.69 30.39 4.56
C GLN A 644 -66.72 31.91 4.77
N ASN A 645 -66.77 32.67 3.68
CA ASN A 645 -66.80 34.12 3.71
C ASN A 645 -68.23 34.67 3.70
N ASP A 646 -69.17 33.96 3.08
CA ASP A 646 -70.58 34.34 3.06
C ASP A 646 -71.36 33.53 4.11
N ILE A 647 -71.74 34.20 5.19
CA ILE A 647 -72.45 33.62 6.35
C ILE A 647 -73.88 33.18 5.96
N ASN A 648 -74.43 33.69 4.85
CA ASN A 648 -75.78 33.33 4.40
C ASN A 648 -75.81 32.00 3.61
N VAL A 649 -74.65 31.45 3.25
CA VAL A 649 -74.56 30.17 2.55
C VAL A 649 -74.85 29.04 3.55
N THR A 650 -75.98 28.37 3.36
CA THR A 650 -76.37 27.18 4.13
C THR A 650 -76.09 25.93 3.30
N ILE A 651 -75.42 24.95 3.89
CA ILE A 651 -75.04 23.71 3.20
C ILE A 651 -76.14 22.68 3.43
N ASN A 652 -77.16 22.66 2.59
CA ASN A 652 -78.29 21.76 2.78
C ASN A 652 -78.03 20.35 2.24
N GLU A 653 -77.09 20.21 1.30
CA GLU A 653 -76.67 18.95 0.70
C GLU A 653 -75.14 18.84 0.69
N PRO A 654 -74.57 17.63 0.74
CA PRO A 654 -73.13 17.45 0.67
C PRO A 654 -72.49 18.02 -0.62
N LEU A 655 -71.57 18.97 -0.48
CA LEU A 655 -70.87 19.62 -1.60
C LEU A 655 -69.45 19.05 -1.72
N LEU A 656 -69.06 18.67 -2.94
CA LEU A 656 -67.70 18.20 -3.23
C LEU A 656 -66.74 19.39 -3.32
N ILE A 657 -65.65 19.34 -2.56
CA ILE A 657 -64.48 20.20 -2.74
C ILE A 657 -63.36 19.37 -3.37
N SER A 658 -62.67 19.99 -4.33
CA SER A 658 -61.46 19.44 -4.94
C SER A 658 -60.39 20.51 -5.05
N PHE A 659 -59.14 20.15 -4.73
CA PHE A 659 -58.02 21.04 -4.97
C PHE A 659 -56.75 20.28 -5.32
N LYS A 660 -55.83 20.98 -5.98
CA LYS A 660 -54.52 20.48 -6.39
C LYS A 660 -53.43 21.44 -5.98
N ILE A 661 -52.50 20.96 -5.15
CA ILE A 661 -51.36 21.74 -4.67
C ILE A 661 -50.10 21.30 -5.43
N GLY A 662 -49.41 22.26 -6.02
CA GLY A 662 -48.09 22.09 -6.60
C GLY A 662 -46.98 22.42 -5.60
N VAL A 663 -45.93 21.61 -5.61
CA VAL A 663 -44.70 21.79 -4.83
C VAL A 663 -43.53 21.85 -5.79
N LEU A 664 -42.77 22.93 -5.74
CA LEU A 664 -41.65 23.22 -6.63
C LEU A 664 -40.36 23.46 -5.81
N ILE A 665 -39.29 22.79 -6.20
CA ILE A 665 -37.92 23.07 -5.77
C ILE A 665 -37.13 23.48 -7.01
N ARG A 666 -36.51 24.66 -6.99
CA ARG A 666 -35.63 25.14 -8.06
C ARG A 666 -34.40 25.81 -7.46
N GLU A 667 -33.24 25.17 -7.58
CA GLU A 667 -31.98 25.69 -7.01
C GLU A 667 -30.78 25.38 -7.94
N SER A 668 -29.77 26.24 -7.91
CA SER A 668 -28.49 26.03 -8.60
C SER A 668 -27.32 26.22 -7.65
N LYS A 669 -26.41 25.25 -7.63
CA LYS A 669 -25.12 25.33 -6.92
C LYS A 669 -23.97 25.14 -7.91
N LEU A 670 -22.83 25.80 -7.66
CA LEU A 670 -21.64 25.74 -8.53
C LEU A 670 -21.99 25.94 -10.01
N ILE A 671 -22.59 27.08 -10.39
CA ILE A 671 -22.92 27.61 -11.75
C ILE A 671 -23.67 26.66 -12.72
N PHE A 672 -23.24 25.40 -12.86
CA PHE A 672 -23.72 24.36 -13.76
C PHE A 672 -24.54 23.23 -13.07
N ILE A 673 -24.50 23.06 -11.74
CA ILE A 673 -25.26 21.99 -11.07
C ILE A 673 -26.65 22.50 -10.65
N LYS A 674 -27.68 22.12 -11.40
CA LYS A 674 -29.07 22.55 -11.16
C LYS A 674 -29.95 21.41 -10.65
N VAL A 675 -30.92 21.74 -9.82
CA VAL A 675 -32.03 20.86 -9.45
C VAL A 675 -33.35 21.56 -9.71
N GLU A 676 -34.26 20.83 -10.36
CA GLU A 676 -35.65 21.22 -10.52
C GLU A 676 -36.49 19.98 -10.23
N LEU A 677 -37.31 20.05 -9.19
CA LEU A 677 -38.24 18.99 -8.80
C LEU A 677 -39.62 19.58 -8.65
N GLN A 678 -40.60 18.92 -9.23
CA GLN A 678 -42.00 19.28 -9.11
C GLN A 678 -42.80 18.05 -8.69
N GLU A 679 -43.67 18.20 -7.70
CA GLU A 679 -44.62 17.19 -7.27
C GLU A 679 -45.97 17.86 -7.06
N THR A 680 -47.06 17.16 -7.34
CA THR A 680 -48.42 17.67 -7.12
C THR A 680 -49.20 16.72 -6.24
N ILE A 681 -50.07 17.24 -5.39
CA ILE A 681 -51.03 16.45 -4.63
C ILE A 681 -52.44 16.94 -4.90
N GLU A 682 -53.32 16.01 -5.21
CA GLU A 682 -54.75 16.25 -5.42
C GLU A 682 -55.51 15.67 -4.22
N TYR A 683 -56.48 16.43 -3.71
CA TYR A 683 -57.32 15.99 -2.61
C TYR A 683 -58.76 16.43 -2.83
N LYS A 684 -59.69 15.53 -2.51
CA LYS A 684 -61.13 15.66 -2.69
C LYS A 684 -61.85 15.23 -1.43
N TYR A 685 -62.82 16.01 -0.99
CA TYR A 685 -63.67 15.66 0.16
C TYR A 685 -65.03 16.35 0.04
N HIS A 686 -66.06 15.78 0.65
CA HIS A 686 -67.37 16.41 0.76
C HIS A 686 -67.49 17.19 2.07
N LEU A 687 -68.17 18.32 2.01
CA LEU A 687 -68.59 19.11 3.15
C LEU A 687 -70.12 19.05 3.26
N GLY A 688 -70.68 19.03 4.45
CA GLY A 688 -72.14 18.98 4.60
C GLY A 688 -72.62 19.12 6.04
N ASN A 689 -73.93 18.97 6.22
CA ASN A 689 -74.58 18.97 7.52
C ASN A 689 -74.15 17.78 8.40
N ASP A 690 -74.46 17.84 9.69
CA ASP A 690 -74.28 16.68 10.55
C ASP A 690 -75.14 15.54 10.00
N LEU A 691 -74.49 14.43 9.64
CA LEU A 691 -75.21 13.24 9.13
C LEU A 691 -75.84 12.44 10.28
N GLY A 692 -75.54 12.81 11.54
CA GLY A 692 -76.02 12.15 12.74
C GLY A 692 -75.39 10.78 12.99
N ASP A 693 -75.49 10.31 14.23
CA ASP A 693 -74.95 9.01 14.66
C ASP A 693 -75.93 7.85 14.41
N LEU A 694 -76.57 7.79 13.24
CA LEU A 694 -77.44 6.66 12.90
C LEU A 694 -76.60 5.51 12.34
N TRP A 695 -76.53 4.42 13.09
CA TRP A 695 -76.01 3.18 12.56
C TRP A 695 -77.16 2.30 12.08
N VAL A 696 -77.01 1.77 10.88
CA VAL A 696 -77.92 0.78 10.29
C VAL A 696 -77.16 -0.53 10.22
N SER A 697 -77.69 -1.55 10.90
CA SER A 697 -77.20 -2.92 10.80
C SER A 697 -78.16 -3.72 9.94
N PHE A 698 -77.61 -4.44 8.97
CA PHE A 698 -78.38 -5.26 8.06
C PHE A 698 -77.92 -6.71 8.17
N ASP A 699 -78.84 -7.61 8.48
CA ASP A 699 -78.62 -9.05 8.41
C ASP A 699 -79.23 -9.61 7.12
N PRO A 700 -78.44 -9.83 6.05
CA PRO A 700 -78.90 -10.43 4.81
C PRO A 700 -79.04 -11.94 4.96
N GLY A 701 -80.07 -12.44 5.63
CA GLY A 701 -80.27 -13.88 5.75
C GLY A 701 -80.58 -14.57 4.41
N THR A 702 -80.48 -15.90 4.40
CA THR A 702 -80.77 -16.70 3.19
C THR A 702 -82.27 -16.73 2.89
N THR A 703 -83.09 -16.77 3.94
CA THR A 703 -84.55 -16.96 3.84
C THR A 703 -85.30 -15.66 4.12
N GLY A 704 -84.87 -14.93 5.15
CA GLY A 704 -85.38 -13.61 5.50
C GLY A 704 -84.24 -12.69 5.93
N SER A 705 -84.45 -11.39 5.84
CA SER A 705 -83.50 -10.34 6.18
C SER A 705 -84.07 -9.45 7.28
N CYS A 706 -83.19 -8.85 8.06
CA CYS A 706 -83.55 -7.98 9.18
C CYS A 706 -82.77 -6.68 9.07
N VAL A 707 -83.43 -5.55 9.30
CA VAL A 707 -82.82 -4.22 9.37
C VAL A 707 -82.97 -3.74 10.80
N ALA A 708 -81.86 -3.45 11.47
CA ALA A 708 -81.84 -2.80 12.76
C ALA A 708 -81.26 -1.40 12.61
N ILE A 709 -81.90 -0.43 13.24
CA ILE A 709 -81.37 0.93 13.33
C ILE A 709 -81.07 1.25 14.79
N GLY A 710 -80.08 2.09 15.02
CA GLY A 710 -79.85 2.66 16.32
C GLY A 710 -79.07 3.95 16.24
N ASN A 711 -79.25 4.79 17.25
CA ASN A 711 -78.49 6.03 17.41
C ASN A 711 -77.64 6.05 18.68
N HIS A 712 -77.75 5.01 19.51
CA HIS A 712 -76.91 4.78 20.69
C HIS A 712 -76.91 3.27 20.99
N ALA A 713 -75.89 2.77 21.70
CA ALA A 713 -75.80 1.36 22.10
C ALA A 713 -77.03 0.81 22.86
N GLU A 714 -77.81 1.68 23.51
CA GLU A 714 -79.02 1.32 24.27
C GLU A 714 -80.32 1.54 23.48
N ASN A 715 -80.26 2.13 22.30
CA ASN A 715 -81.43 2.46 21.48
C ASN A 715 -81.32 1.76 20.11
N ILE A 716 -81.60 0.46 20.12
CA ILE A 716 -81.60 -0.40 18.93
C ILE A 716 -83.03 -0.85 18.68
N SER A 717 -83.58 -0.51 17.51
CA SER A 717 -84.87 -1.00 17.06
C SER A 717 -84.72 -1.81 15.79
N VAL A 718 -85.39 -2.95 15.73
CA VAL A 718 -85.57 -3.69 14.48
C VAL A 718 -86.73 -3.05 13.74
N ILE A 719 -86.51 -2.72 12.47
CA ILE A 719 -87.53 -2.14 11.60
C ILE A 719 -88.53 -3.23 11.20
N GLU A 720 -89.81 -2.87 11.26
CA GLU A 720 -90.91 -3.66 10.75
C GLU A 720 -91.20 -3.27 9.30
N ASP A 721 -91.47 -4.24 8.43
CA ASP A 721 -91.97 -3.95 7.09
C ASP A 721 -93.42 -3.43 7.12
N ARG A 722 -93.97 -3.10 5.95
CA ARG A 722 -95.37 -2.66 5.81
C ARG A 722 -96.43 -3.67 6.27
N TYR A 723 -96.03 -4.91 6.58
CA TYR A 723 -96.86 -5.98 7.12
C TYR A 723 -96.61 -6.23 8.62
N ASN A 724 -95.90 -5.31 9.28
CA ASN A 724 -95.49 -5.41 10.69
C ASN A 724 -94.58 -6.61 10.99
N LEU A 725 -93.81 -7.09 10.00
CA LEU A 725 -92.86 -8.19 10.16
C LEU A 725 -91.44 -7.65 10.39
N LYS A 726 -90.79 -8.14 11.45
CA LYS A 726 -89.38 -7.82 11.79
C LYS A 726 -88.35 -8.62 10.98
N ILE A 727 -88.79 -9.71 10.35
CA ILE A 727 -87.98 -10.52 9.44
C ILE A 727 -88.69 -10.48 8.10
N ILE A 728 -88.07 -9.82 7.14
CA ILE A 728 -88.62 -9.56 5.82
C ILE A 728 -88.10 -10.62 4.85
N ASP A 729 -88.96 -11.27 4.07
CA ASP A 729 -88.52 -12.36 3.20
C ASP A 729 -87.46 -11.92 2.18
N SER A 730 -86.39 -12.69 2.03
CA SER A 730 -85.31 -12.40 1.06
C SER A 730 -85.70 -12.85 -0.35
N LYS A 731 -86.80 -12.32 -0.86
CA LYS A 731 -87.40 -12.69 -2.15
C LYS A 731 -87.57 -11.47 -3.04
N LEU A 732 -87.23 -11.64 -4.30
CA LEU A 732 -87.41 -10.68 -5.39
C LEU A 732 -88.14 -11.41 -6.52
N ILE A 733 -89.21 -10.82 -7.03
CA ILE A 733 -89.90 -11.32 -8.21
C ILE A 733 -89.99 -10.22 -9.26
N PHE A 734 -90.02 -10.63 -10.52
CA PHE A 734 -90.39 -9.79 -11.65
C PHE A 734 -91.66 -10.35 -12.30
N GLU A 735 -92.67 -9.51 -12.49
CA GLU A 735 -93.95 -9.92 -13.08
C GLU A 735 -93.83 -10.01 -14.60
N ILE A 736 -93.46 -11.20 -15.09
CA ILE A 736 -93.17 -11.42 -16.53
C ILE A 736 -94.42 -11.38 -17.42
N THR A 737 -95.62 -11.34 -16.83
CA THR A 737 -96.88 -11.13 -17.57
C THR A 737 -97.12 -9.68 -17.97
N GLU A 738 -96.38 -8.74 -17.40
CA GLU A 738 -96.43 -7.31 -17.76
C GLU A 738 -95.51 -7.01 -18.96
N ASN A 739 -95.74 -5.87 -19.62
CA ASN A 739 -94.88 -5.41 -20.71
C ASN A 739 -93.71 -4.59 -20.16
N TYR A 740 -92.48 -4.93 -20.57
CA TYR A 740 -91.30 -4.14 -20.21
C TYR A 740 -90.94 -3.15 -21.33
N ILE A 741 -90.90 -1.86 -21.03
CA ILE A 741 -90.39 -0.81 -21.93
C ILE A 741 -89.07 -0.31 -21.33
N GLY A 742 -87.95 -0.55 -22.03
CA GLY A 742 -86.63 -0.17 -21.54
C GLY A 742 -86.46 1.35 -21.48
N ASN A 743 -86.35 1.92 -20.28
CA ASN A 743 -86.12 3.35 -20.04
C ASN A 743 -84.79 3.57 -19.32
N ASN A 744 -83.75 4.02 -20.03
CA ASN A 744 -82.52 4.65 -19.50
C ASN A 744 -81.95 4.07 -18.16
N GLY A 745 -82.02 2.75 -17.96
CA GLY A 745 -81.47 2.06 -16.79
C GLY A 745 -82.35 2.04 -15.54
N GLU A 746 -83.56 2.58 -15.57
CA GLU A 746 -84.54 2.43 -14.48
C GLU A 746 -85.50 1.27 -14.76
N ILE A 747 -85.71 0.44 -13.74
CA ILE A 747 -86.71 -0.64 -13.78
C ILE A 747 -87.99 -0.05 -13.16
N PRO A 748 -89.10 0.04 -13.92
CA PRO A 748 -90.38 0.49 -13.38
C PRO A 748 -90.76 -0.29 -12.13
N GLU A 749 -91.18 0.41 -11.07
CA GLU A 749 -91.46 -0.21 -9.77
C GLU A 749 -92.68 -1.15 -9.82
N GLU A 750 -93.58 -0.99 -10.78
CA GLU A 750 -94.66 -1.94 -11.02
C GLU A 750 -94.18 -3.32 -11.49
N LEU A 751 -92.98 -3.43 -12.08
CA LEU A 751 -92.51 -4.68 -12.70
C LEU A 751 -91.83 -5.65 -11.73
N TYR A 752 -91.48 -5.20 -10.53
CA TYR A 752 -90.80 -6.04 -9.55
C TYR A 752 -91.36 -5.84 -8.14
N LYS A 753 -91.38 -6.94 -7.38
CA LYS A 753 -91.76 -6.94 -5.96
C LYS A 753 -90.65 -7.58 -5.15
N CYS A 754 -90.43 -7.05 -3.97
CA CYS A 754 -89.35 -7.40 -3.06
C CYS A 754 -89.92 -7.71 -1.67
N GLY A 755 -89.16 -8.41 -0.84
CA GLY A 755 -89.58 -8.66 0.54
C GLY A 755 -90.79 -9.60 0.64
N THR A 756 -91.59 -9.39 1.69
CA THR A 756 -92.86 -10.08 1.93
C THR A 756 -93.85 -9.91 0.77
N ASN A 757 -93.81 -8.79 0.02
CA ASN A 757 -94.66 -8.56 -1.16
C ASN A 757 -94.43 -9.60 -2.26
N ALA A 758 -93.18 -10.04 -2.40
CA ALA A 758 -92.79 -10.98 -3.44
C ALA A 758 -93.43 -12.36 -3.26
N ASN A 759 -93.86 -12.72 -2.04
CA ASN A 759 -94.47 -14.02 -1.75
C ASN A 759 -95.71 -14.32 -2.58
N THR A 760 -96.48 -13.29 -2.91
CA THR A 760 -97.80 -13.43 -3.57
C THR A 760 -97.73 -14.19 -4.90
N LEU A 761 -96.61 -14.06 -5.63
CA LEU A 761 -96.41 -14.70 -6.94
C LEU A 761 -95.10 -15.51 -7.00
N PHE A 762 -94.41 -15.68 -5.87
CA PHE A 762 -93.12 -16.35 -5.81
C PHE A 762 -93.22 -17.81 -6.26
N GLY A 763 -92.40 -18.21 -7.23
CA GLY A 763 -92.39 -19.58 -7.77
C GLY A 763 -93.55 -19.92 -8.71
N THR A 764 -94.40 -18.94 -9.04
CA THR A 764 -95.46 -19.13 -10.05
C THR A 764 -94.92 -18.91 -11.46
N ASN A 765 -95.60 -19.49 -12.47
CA ASN A 765 -95.26 -19.28 -13.89
C ASN A 765 -95.53 -17.84 -14.39
N ARG A 766 -96.07 -16.97 -13.53
CA ARG A 766 -96.35 -15.56 -13.84
C ARG A 766 -95.22 -14.63 -13.45
N ALA A 767 -94.19 -15.12 -12.75
CA ALA A 767 -93.10 -14.29 -12.27
C ALA A 767 -91.72 -14.98 -12.33
N ALA A 768 -90.70 -14.22 -12.76
CA ALA A 768 -89.31 -14.66 -12.59
C ALA A 768 -88.89 -14.43 -11.13
N SER A 769 -88.52 -15.49 -10.43
CA SER A 769 -88.37 -15.49 -8.97
C SER A 769 -86.91 -15.69 -8.55
N PHE A 770 -86.45 -14.84 -7.63
CA PHE A 770 -85.09 -14.85 -7.08
C PHE A 770 -85.16 -14.84 -5.55
N GLN A 771 -84.40 -15.72 -4.91
CA GLN A 771 -84.34 -15.80 -3.45
C GLN A 771 -82.89 -15.71 -2.98
N SER A 772 -82.74 -15.20 -1.76
CA SER A 772 -81.50 -15.10 -0.99
C SER A 772 -80.53 -14.06 -1.55
N ILE A 773 -80.36 -12.97 -0.79
CA ILE A 773 -79.36 -11.94 -1.08
C ILE A 773 -77.96 -12.56 -1.19
N LYS A 774 -77.63 -13.52 -0.30
CA LYS A 774 -76.34 -14.24 -0.31
C LYS A 774 -76.13 -15.03 -1.61
N LYS A 775 -77.15 -15.71 -2.12
CA LYS A 775 -77.06 -16.43 -3.41
C LYS A 775 -76.94 -15.47 -4.58
N LEU A 776 -77.70 -14.37 -4.55
CA LEU A 776 -77.69 -13.36 -5.61
C LEU A 776 -76.32 -12.70 -5.74
N LEU A 777 -75.67 -12.32 -4.62
CA LEU A 777 -74.29 -11.79 -4.62
C LEU A 777 -73.26 -12.80 -5.19
N GLY A 778 -73.57 -14.10 -5.13
CA GLY A 778 -72.72 -15.16 -5.65
C GLY A 778 -72.85 -15.41 -7.16
N PHE A 779 -73.84 -14.83 -7.84
CA PHE A 779 -73.96 -14.96 -9.29
C PHE A 779 -72.87 -14.15 -10.00
N LYS A 780 -72.02 -14.87 -10.75
CA LYS A 780 -71.01 -14.28 -11.63
C LYS A 780 -71.56 -13.96 -13.02
N ASP A 781 -72.63 -14.64 -13.42
CA ASP A 781 -73.26 -14.50 -14.73
C ASP A 781 -74.44 -13.52 -14.68
N ILE A 782 -74.71 -12.88 -15.82
CA ILE A 782 -75.88 -12.01 -16.02
C ILE A 782 -77.14 -12.88 -16.08
N LYS A 783 -78.19 -12.50 -15.35
CA LYS A 783 -79.52 -13.11 -15.40
C LYS A 783 -80.42 -12.34 -16.34
N GLU A 784 -81.07 -13.06 -17.23
CA GLU A 784 -81.96 -12.52 -18.24
C GLU A 784 -83.41 -12.87 -17.90
N ILE A 785 -84.26 -11.84 -17.80
CA ILE A 785 -85.69 -11.94 -17.47
C ILE A 785 -86.46 -11.52 -18.71
N THR A 786 -87.26 -12.43 -19.27
CA THR A 786 -88.06 -12.16 -20.48
C THR A 786 -89.50 -11.86 -20.10
N PHE A 787 -90.04 -10.75 -20.61
CA PHE A 787 -91.40 -10.26 -20.34
C PHE A 787 -92.37 -10.61 -21.49
N LYS A 788 -93.68 -10.40 -21.27
CA LYS A 788 -94.76 -10.76 -22.22
C LYS A 788 -94.58 -10.19 -23.63
N ASN A 789 -93.98 -9.02 -23.76
CA ASN A 789 -93.69 -8.38 -25.04
C ASN A 789 -92.36 -8.84 -25.69
N ASN A 790 -91.78 -9.95 -25.22
CA ASN A 790 -90.47 -10.49 -25.64
C ASN A 790 -89.26 -9.59 -25.35
N ASN A 791 -89.44 -8.50 -24.61
CA ASN A 791 -88.32 -7.68 -24.15
C ASN A 791 -87.61 -8.37 -22.98
N THR A 792 -86.29 -8.23 -22.95
CA THR A 792 -85.42 -8.89 -21.97
C THR A 792 -84.73 -7.88 -21.06
N LEU A 793 -84.83 -8.05 -19.75
CA LEU A 793 -84.06 -7.32 -18.74
C LEU A 793 -82.86 -8.14 -18.29
N LYS A 794 -81.66 -7.57 -18.38
CA LYS A 794 -80.39 -8.23 -18.04
C LYS A 794 -79.81 -7.62 -16.77
N LEU A 795 -79.66 -8.42 -15.72
CA LEU A 795 -79.18 -7.98 -14.42
C LEU A 795 -78.07 -8.88 -13.89
N THR A 796 -77.03 -8.26 -13.32
CA THR A 796 -75.99 -8.94 -12.55
C THR A 796 -76.50 -9.38 -11.19
N GLY A 797 -75.78 -10.32 -10.56
CA GLY A 797 -76.05 -10.71 -9.18
C GLY A 797 -76.05 -9.54 -8.19
N LYS A 798 -75.14 -8.57 -8.39
CA LYS A 798 -75.06 -7.35 -7.57
C LYS A 798 -76.29 -6.46 -7.74
N GLU A 799 -76.78 -6.27 -8.97
CA GLU A 799 -77.99 -5.47 -9.24
C GLU A 799 -79.24 -6.13 -8.67
N LEU A 800 -79.39 -7.45 -8.80
CA LEU A 800 -80.47 -8.20 -8.17
C LEU A 800 -80.45 -8.08 -6.64
N SER A 801 -79.27 -8.20 -6.03
CA SER A 801 -79.11 -7.99 -4.59
C SER A 801 -79.42 -6.55 -4.17
N SER A 802 -79.00 -5.55 -4.95
CA SER A 802 -79.29 -4.13 -4.69
C SER A 802 -80.80 -3.83 -4.75
N LEU A 803 -81.53 -4.40 -5.70
CA LEU A 803 -82.99 -4.27 -5.78
C LEU A 803 -83.68 -4.91 -4.57
N LEU A 804 -83.18 -6.07 -4.13
CA LEU A 804 -83.71 -6.73 -2.95
C LEU A 804 -83.43 -5.93 -1.67
N VAL A 805 -82.26 -5.30 -1.53
CA VAL A 805 -81.93 -4.39 -0.42
C VAL A 805 -82.77 -3.12 -0.47
N LYS A 806 -82.97 -2.52 -1.66
CA LYS A 806 -83.86 -1.36 -1.85
C LYS A 806 -85.27 -1.65 -1.30
N GLY A 807 -85.75 -2.86 -1.55
CA GLY A 807 -87.07 -3.31 -1.14
C GLY A 807 -87.27 -3.65 0.34
N LEU A 808 -86.20 -3.61 1.13
CA LEU A 808 -86.22 -3.90 2.57
C LEU A 808 -86.39 -2.62 3.41
N TYR A 809 -86.47 -1.45 2.76
CA TYR A 809 -86.70 -0.14 3.37
C TYR A 809 -87.86 0.56 2.69
#